data_AF-A0A831TKK0-F1
#
_entry.id   AF-A0A831TKK0-F1
#
_cell.length_a   1.000
_cell.length_b   1.000
_cell.length_c   1.000
_cell.angle_alpha   90.00
_cell.angle_beta   90.00
_cell.angle_gamma   90.00
#
_symmetry.space_group_name_H-M   'P 1'
#
loop_
_entity.id
_entity.type
_entity.pdbx_description
1 polymer ?
#
loop_
_entity_poly.entity_id
_entity_poly.type
_entity_poly.pdbx_seq_one_letter_code
_entity_poly.pdbx_strand_id
1 'polypeptide(L)'
;MALLIMIFRKVMKNKWLELSLLTGLIVSVALAASIPIYTEAILQKMLIRDLEQNQQDTGWYPGGHFADMSIDSGKQSSIETTDWFLLEEALPSFGLPIQSHVKERRTPLYHFIPVGPGVDANVNRIADITAVSGLEDHIQLIDGTLPSANPVNGIYEALITDSTLSKLNLTIGQIFVIRDRTAPNPIQIKPVGVITYKELDDLYWTGLSLNHYKSTFLIPFELFEKDMTHGSVLPVARSSWYTALDYTEISVKHIDEVIHASIMIKQHFREITNNHRVGIPAVDTIVTFKKREGALLTLLWSLYVPVFFMLGCYLLMMSLLLVERQKTEISVLKSRGASRFQILFSYFIPGLIQGVIALAIGPLIGMQVAKLLGLSDGFLSIVQREAMDVALTKDAYMYGAIVTFLSVVMILFPVYQAAKSSIVTHKQASARAGGKSQRFLLVTSLLILGIAIYGLDNHRNRLDAMLSLGLNSTQLNMDPLLFIVPSLFIIGLGLLLLRIYPFAIRFIFGLGKKWWNAPMYAILTQVSRSARQYQFIMVFLIMTMAIGLFSASSARTIHQNMEERIRYAAGADVVIEPLWGSRNIISSNRSSSNSSATLGDKERIYIEPPFLPYSDLPGVESVAQVFTKNGVYMDSPASTGVVDFMGIVTDDFGRTAWFRDGLLAHHLNEYLNLMAREPSAVLISKTLADQKTLKVGDSLDIQLSESTPIRFIVYGIVDYFPTFNPYLTGNEGARNLVVGQLDYIRGRMAAQPYDIWMKLKPDVSIPELSASLVDRGIRIIAIMDVEEELYRFKNDPFQLAIGGVMTLGFLICMMISMFGFLLFWIMSLHNRQLQIGVMSAMGMPRGQLFAMLLMEQLLTSAAAVLIGTITGIVTTRLYVPMFQMSFDANDQIPPFEVIADPQDFMQLHIFMFALIFVGLIVLSSLLVKIKIHQAIKLGED
;
A
#
# COMPACT_ATOMS: atom_id res chain seq x y z
N MET A 1 -11.42 47.11 -28.11
CA MET A 1 -10.00 47.52 -28.11
C MET A 1 -9.60 48.33 -26.87
N ALA A 2 -10.27 49.43 -26.54
CA ALA A 2 -9.92 50.29 -25.38
C ALA A 2 -9.92 49.57 -24.02
N LEU A 3 -10.87 48.65 -23.80
CA LEU A 3 -10.98 47.86 -22.56
C LEU A 3 -9.79 46.91 -22.38
N LEU A 4 -9.31 46.28 -23.45
CA LEU A 4 -8.12 45.40 -23.43
C LEU A 4 -6.83 46.19 -23.16
N ILE A 5 -6.67 47.37 -23.76
CA ILE A 5 -5.51 48.25 -23.50
C ILE A 5 -5.51 48.73 -22.05
N MET A 6 -6.68 49.05 -21.51
CA MET A 6 -6.84 49.41 -20.10
C MET A 6 -6.44 48.25 -19.17
N ILE A 7 -6.88 47.02 -19.48
CA ILE A 7 -6.53 45.82 -18.71
C ILE A 7 -5.01 45.59 -18.75
N PHE A 8 -4.39 45.67 -19.93
CA PHE A 8 -2.94 45.47 -20.08
C PHE A 8 -2.14 46.52 -19.29
N ARG A 9 -2.52 47.80 -19.38
CA ARG A 9 -1.90 48.87 -18.58
C ARG A 9 -2.11 48.66 -17.07
N LYS A 10 -3.26 48.14 -16.66
CA LYS A 10 -3.54 47.81 -15.25
C LYS A 10 -2.62 46.70 -14.74
N VAL A 11 -2.52 45.60 -15.48
CA VAL A 11 -1.61 44.48 -15.15
C VAL A 11 -0.17 44.97 -15.07
N MET A 12 0.26 45.81 -16.03
CA MET A 12 1.59 46.40 -16.08
C MET A 12 1.87 47.42 -14.97
N LYS A 13 0.86 48.07 -14.40
CA LYS A 13 1.02 48.95 -13.23
C LYS A 13 1.15 48.15 -11.94
N ASN A 14 0.46 47.01 -11.84
CA ASN A 14 0.38 46.17 -10.66
C ASN A 14 1.16 44.84 -10.79
N LYS A 15 2.25 44.81 -11.56
CA LYS A 15 2.96 43.58 -11.95
C LYS A 15 3.32 42.66 -10.78
N TRP A 16 3.79 43.22 -9.66
CA TRP A 16 4.19 42.43 -8.50
C TRP A 16 3.03 41.69 -7.85
N LEU A 17 1.84 42.29 -7.85
CA LEU A 17 0.64 41.61 -7.34
C LEU A 17 0.17 40.53 -8.31
N GLU A 18 0.14 40.83 -9.61
CA GLU A 18 -0.29 39.89 -10.63
C GLU A 18 0.67 38.70 -10.76
N LEU A 19 1.98 38.93 -10.58
CA LEU A 19 3.00 37.88 -10.52
C LEU A 19 2.80 36.99 -9.29
N SER A 20 2.51 37.59 -8.13
CA SER A 20 2.30 36.83 -6.90
C SER A 20 1.01 36.01 -6.93
N LEU A 21 -0.02 36.49 -7.63
CA LEU A 21 -1.25 35.74 -7.88
C LEU A 21 -1.00 34.60 -8.88
N LEU A 22 -0.23 34.86 -9.93
CA LEU A 22 0.19 33.83 -10.89
C LEU A 22 0.98 32.71 -10.19
N THR A 23 1.96 33.03 -9.35
CA THR A 23 2.72 32.01 -8.60
C THR A 23 1.81 31.20 -7.70
N GLY A 24 0.86 31.87 -7.03
CA GLY A 24 -0.13 31.20 -6.20
C GLY A 24 -1.03 30.23 -6.97
N LEU A 25 -1.43 30.61 -8.17
CA LEU A 25 -2.25 29.79 -9.07
C LEU A 25 -1.45 28.62 -9.66
N ILE A 26 -0.20 28.86 -10.08
CA ILE A 26 0.71 27.80 -10.56
C ILE A 26 0.88 26.73 -9.47
N VAL A 27 1.14 27.15 -8.23
CA VAL A 27 1.27 26.24 -7.09
C VAL A 27 -0.05 25.47 -6.87
N SER A 28 -1.18 26.15 -6.91
CA SER A 28 -2.50 25.51 -6.76
C SER A 28 -2.76 24.43 -7.81
N VAL A 29 -2.47 24.73 -9.08
CA VAL A 29 -2.62 23.79 -10.20
C VAL A 29 -1.60 22.65 -10.12
N ALA A 30 -0.35 22.95 -9.77
CA ALA A 30 0.70 21.94 -9.60
C ALA A 30 0.34 20.91 -8.52
N LEU A 31 -0.13 21.39 -7.38
CA LEU A 31 -0.50 20.52 -6.26
C LEU A 31 -1.75 19.70 -6.59
N ALA A 32 -2.73 20.28 -7.26
CA ALA A 32 -3.90 19.52 -7.74
C ALA A 32 -3.56 18.49 -8.82
N ALA A 33 -2.64 18.81 -9.73
CA ALA A 33 -2.18 17.88 -10.77
C ALA A 33 -1.28 16.77 -10.21
N SER A 34 -0.54 17.02 -9.11
CA SER A 34 0.30 16.00 -8.48
C SER A 34 -0.48 14.80 -7.93
N ILE A 35 -1.75 15.01 -7.56
CA ILE A 35 -2.65 13.99 -7.00
C ILE A 35 -2.89 12.84 -8.01
N PRO A 36 -3.51 13.06 -9.18
CA PRO A 36 -3.75 11.98 -10.14
C PRO A 36 -2.44 11.41 -10.70
N ILE A 37 -1.39 12.22 -10.83
CA ILE A 37 -0.06 11.75 -11.28
C ILE A 37 0.50 10.72 -10.30
N TYR A 38 0.48 11.04 -8.99
CA TYR A 38 0.97 10.15 -7.95
C TYR A 38 0.09 8.90 -7.82
N THR A 39 -1.24 9.05 -7.87
CA THR A 39 -2.19 7.94 -7.81
C THR A 39 -2.02 6.95 -8.98
N GLU A 40 -1.83 7.44 -10.20
CA GLU A 40 -1.62 6.55 -11.35
C GLU A 40 -0.27 5.83 -11.26
N ALA A 41 0.80 6.54 -10.88
CA ALA A 41 2.13 5.95 -10.72
C ALA A 41 2.19 4.87 -9.62
N ILE A 42 1.52 5.09 -8.48
CA ILE A 42 1.51 4.11 -7.39
C ILE A 42 0.66 2.88 -7.74
N LEU A 43 -0.46 3.06 -8.45
CA LEU A 43 -1.28 1.95 -8.95
C LEU A 43 -0.54 1.11 -9.98
N GLN A 44 0.18 1.77 -10.91
CA GLN A 44 1.02 1.09 -11.90
C GLN A 44 2.12 0.27 -11.22
N LYS A 45 2.82 0.88 -10.25
CA LYS A 45 3.85 0.18 -9.46
C LYS A 45 3.27 -0.97 -8.64
N MET A 46 2.06 -0.80 -8.12
CA MET A 46 1.35 -1.84 -7.38
C MET A 46 1.05 -3.05 -8.25
N LEU A 47 0.51 -2.82 -9.45
CA LEU A 47 0.21 -3.88 -10.40
C LEU A 47 1.46 -4.68 -10.78
N ILE A 48 2.54 -4.00 -11.18
CA ILE A 48 3.79 -4.66 -11.60
C ILE A 48 4.36 -5.49 -10.44
N ARG A 49 4.35 -4.94 -9.22
CA ARG A 49 4.90 -5.64 -8.06
C ARG A 49 4.04 -6.83 -7.62
N ASP A 50 2.71 -6.73 -7.69
CA ASP A 50 1.83 -7.86 -7.43
C ASP A 50 2.07 -9.01 -8.44
N LEU A 51 2.39 -8.67 -9.70
CA LEU A 51 2.78 -9.64 -10.73
C LEU A 51 4.15 -10.27 -10.46
N GLU A 52 5.16 -9.47 -10.12
CA GLU A 52 6.50 -9.96 -9.73
C GLU A 52 6.46 -10.87 -8.50
N GLN A 53 5.66 -10.50 -7.49
CA GLN A 53 5.47 -11.32 -6.29
C GLN A 53 4.84 -12.67 -6.66
N ASN A 54 3.81 -12.66 -7.50
CA ASN A 54 3.19 -13.88 -7.98
C ASN A 54 4.17 -14.77 -8.77
N GLN A 55 5.12 -14.18 -9.50
CA GLN A 55 6.18 -14.93 -10.16
C GLN A 55 7.11 -15.62 -9.16
N GLN A 56 7.50 -14.92 -8.08
CA GLN A 56 8.33 -15.50 -7.03
C GLN A 56 7.61 -16.63 -6.28
N ASP A 57 6.32 -16.45 -5.99
CA ASP A 57 5.54 -17.41 -5.21
C ASP A 57 5.18 -18.67 -6.02
N THR A 58 4.84 -18.52 -7.31
CA THR A 58 4.40 -19.64 -8.15
C THR A 58 5.50 -20.22 -9.05
N GLY A 59 6.55 -19.46 -9.34
CA GLY A 59 7.56 -19.79 -10.34
C GLY A 59 7.10 -19.62 -11.80
N TRP A 60 5.88 -19.12 -12.04
CA TRP A 60 5.35 -18.89 -13.38
C TRP A 60 5.55 -17.43 -13.80
N TYR A 61 6.00 -17.23 -15.05
CA TYR A 61 6.08 -15.91 -15.63
C TYR A 61 4.66 -15.29 -15.74
N PRO A 62 4.40 -14.10 -15.18
CA PRO A 62 3.05 -13.53 -15.09
C PRO A 62 2.44 -13.24 -16.46
N GLY A 63 3.24 -12.72 -17.38
CA GLY A 63 2.86 -12.48 -18.78
C GLY A 63 2.73 -13.76 -19.62
N GLY A 64 2.87 -14.93 -19.00
CA GLY A 64 2.69 -16.22 -19.65
C GLY A 64 1.22 -16.46 -19.99
N HIS A 65 0.96 -16.88 -21.21
CA HIS A 65 -0.32 -17.43 -21.62
C HIS A 65 -0.10 -18.89 -22.02
N PHE A 66 -0.79 -19.81 -21.35
CA PHE A 66 -0.80 -21.21 -21.74
C PHE A 66 -2.20 -21.62 -22.18
N ALA A 67 -2.27 -22.27 -23.33
CA ALA A 67 -3.48 -22.92 -23.81
C ALA A 67 -3.12 -24.32 -24.28
N ASP A 68 -3.80 -25.34 -23.77
CA ASP A 68 -3.73 -26.71 -24.27
C ASP A 68 -5.12 -27.21 -24.65
N MET A 69 -5.19 -27.93 -25.77
CA MET A 69 -6.40 -28.58 -26.21
C MET A 69 -6.14 -30.03 -26.61
N SER A 70 -7.04 -30.92 -26.17
CA SER A 70 -7.12 -32.28 -26.70
C SER A 70 -7.84 -32.25 -28.03
N ILE A 71 -7.26 -32.91 -29.03
CA ILE A 71 -7.81 -33.00 -30.38
C ILE A 71 -8.53 -34.34 -30.53
N ASP A 72 -9.81 -34.29 -30.87
CA ASP A 72 -10.58 -35.49 -31.22
C ASP A 72 -10.29 -35.90 -32.66
N SER A 73 -10.35 -37.21 -32.93
CA SER A 73 -10.13 -37.78 -34.26
C SER A 73 -11.07 -37.14 -35.30
N GLY A 74 -10.49 -36.46 -36.31
CA GLY A 74 -11.24 -35.83 -37.41
C GLY A 74 -11.46 -34.32 -37.30
N LYS A 75 -11.06 -33.66 -36.20
CA LYS A 75 -11.14 -32.20 -36.02
C LYS A 75 -9.80 -31.48 -36.23
N GLN A 76 -8.91 -32.02 -37.06
CA GLN A 76 -7.54 -31.51 -37.20
C GLN A 76 -7.47 -30.06 -37.75
N SER A 77 -8.47 -29.64 -38.52
CA SER A 77 -8.63 -28.26 -39.01
C SER A 77 -8.88 -27.23 -37.90
N SER A 78 -9.27 -27.66 -36.69
CA SER A 78 -9.41 -26.74 -35.56
C SER A 78 -8.05 -26.20 -35.10
N ILE A 79 -6.94 -26.91 -35.34
CA ILE A 79 -5.59 -26.45 -35.00
C ILE A 79 -5.23 -25.20 -35.79
N GLU A 80 -5.41 -25.23 -37.12
CA GLU A 80 -5.15 -24.08 -38.00
C GLU A 80 -6.05 -22.89 -37.66
N THR A 81 -7.33 -23.16 -37.37
CA THR A 81 -8.29 -22.11 -36.99
C THR A 81 -7.89 -21.45 -35.68
N THR A 82 -7.44 -22.22 -34.70
CA THR A 82 -6.97 -21.71 -33.40
C THR A 82 -5.61 -21.01 -33.52
N ASP A 83 -4.69 -21.49 -34.36
CA ASP A 83 -3.42 -20.81 -34.67
C ASP A 83 -3.67 -19.41 -35.22
N TRP A 84 -4.57 -19.30 -36.21
CA TRP A 84 -4.96 -18.02 -36.79
C TRP A 84 -5.63 -17.10 -35.77
N PHE A 85 -6.61 -17.61 -35.02
CA PHE A 85 -7.31 -16.85 -33.99
C PHE A 85 -6.35 -16.31 -32.92
N LEU A 86 -5.41 -17.13 -32.44
CA LEU A 86 -4.44 -16.71 -31.44
C LEU A 86 -3.52 -15.61 -31.95
N LEU A 87 -2.94 -15.76 -33.15
CA LEU A 87 -1.95 -14.81 -33.68
C LEU A 87 -2.56 -13.51 -34.21
N GLU A 88 -3.71 -13.57 -34.88
CA GLU A 88 -4.29 -12.43 -35.59
C GLU A 88 -5.34 -11.67 -34.78
N GLU A 89 -6.04 -12.34 -33.85
CA GLU A 89 -7.16 -11.74 -33.12
C GLU A 89 -6.87 -11.65 -31.62
N ALA A 90 -6.52 -12.76 -30.97
CA ALA A 90 -6.47 -12.83 -29.51
C ALA A 90 -5.20 -12.20 -28.91
N LEU A 91 -4.01 -12.54 -29.41
CA LEU A 91 -2.75 -12.00 -28.88
C LEU A 91 -2.61 -10.48 -29.11
N PRO A 92 -2.95 -9.94 -30.30
CA PRO A 92 -2.95 -8.49 -30.51
C PRO A 92 -3.96 -7.75 -29.64
N SER A 93 -5.07 -8.40 -29.25
CA SER A 93 -6.08 -7.81 -28.36
C SER A 93 -5.56 -7.52 -26.94
N PHE A 94 -4.45 -8.12 -26.51
CA PHE A 94 -3.80 -7.73 -25.25
C PHE A 94 -3.11 -6.36 -25.34
N GLY A 95 -2.75 -5.90 -26.54
CA GLY A 95 -2.00 -4.64 -26.72
C GLY A 95 -0.58 -4.65 -26.16
N LEU A 96 0.00 -5.83 -25.92
CA LEU A 96 1.34 -6.02 -25.34
C LEU A 96 2.32 -6.60 -26.37
N PRO A 97 3.62 -6.27 -26.27
CA PRO A 97 4.61 -6.88 -27.13
C PRO A 97 4.80 -8.35 -26.77
N ILE A 98 4.83 -9.18 -27.81
CA ILE A 98 5.07 -10.63 -27.72
C ILE A 98 6.58 -10.85 -27.69
N GLN A 99 7.11 -11.36 -26.59
CA GLN A 99 8.54 -11.67 -26.45
C GLN A 99 8.86 -13.07 -26.99
N SER A 100 7.98 -14.05 -26.74
CA SER A 100 8.11 -15.42 -27.25
C SER A 100 6.75 -16.03 -27.52
N HIS A 101 6.64 -16.81 -28.60
CA HIS A 101 5.47 -17.60 -28.92
C HIS A 101 5.89 -18.99 -29.39
N VAL A 102 5.49 -20.02 -28.65
CA VAL A 102 5.89 -21.40 -28.85
C VAL A 102 4.64 -22.26 -29.08
N LYS A 103 4.71 -23.05 -30.14
CA LYS A 103 3.68 -24.03 -30.49
C LYS A 103 4.25 -25.43 -30.24
N GLU A 104 3.50 -26.24 -29.51
CA GLU A 104 3.83 -27.63 -29.26
C GLU A 104 2.70 -28.52 -29.80
N ARG A 105 3.08 -29.61 -30.48
CA ARG A 105 2.16 -30.61 -31.02
C ARG A 105 2.61 -31.98 -30.57
N ARG A 106 1.66 -32.81 -30.11
CA ARG A 106 1.95 -34.11 -29.50
C ARG A 106 1.02 -35.19 -30.01
N THR A 107 1.59 -36.34 -30.36
CA THR A 107 0.83 -37.54 -30.74
C THR A 107 0.40 -38.35 -29.51
N PRO A 108 -0.53 -39.33 -29.66
CA PRO A 108 -0.81 -40.30 -28.61
C PRO A 108 0.45 -41.09 -28.19
N LEU A 109 0.37 -41.75 -27.04
CA LEU A 109 1.41 -42.67 -26.62
C LEU A 109 1.42 -43.92 -27.51
N TYR A 110 2.58 -44.24 -28.05
CA TYR A 110 2.83 -45.40 -28.90
C TYR A 110 3.86 -46.35 -28.29
N HIS A 111 3.78 -47.62 -28.68
CA HIS A 111 4.77 -48.62 -28.30
C HIS A 111 5.89 -48.69 -29.34
N PHE A 112 7.12 -48.38 -28.92
CA PHE A 112 8.30 -48.35 -29.78
C PHE A 112 9.01 -49.70 -29.77
N ILE A 113 9.08 -50.36 -30.92
CA ILE A 113 9.70 -51.68 -31.06
C ILE A 113 11.10 -51.50 -31.68
N PRO A 114 12.19 -51.87 -30.98
CA PRO A 114 13.55 -51.75 -31.52
C PRO A 114 13.79 -52.69 -32.70
N VAL A 115 14.55 -52.23 -33.69
CA VAL A 115 15.01 -53.02 -34.85
C VAL A 115 16.52 -53.22 -34.76
N GLY A 116 16.97 -54.45 -34.46
CA GLY A 116 18.39 -54.81 -34.43
C GLY A 116 18.73 -55.94 -33.44
N PRO A 117 19.86 -56.65 -33.59
CA PRO A 117 20.29 -57.69 -32.67
C PRO A 117 20.86 -57.10 -31.37
N GLY A 118 20.46 -57.64 -30.21
CA GLY A 118 21.07 -57.33 -28.91
C GLY A 118 20.32 -56.37 -27.99
N VAL A 119 19.07 -56.01 -28.29
CA VAL A 119 18.25 -55.13 -27.44
C VAL A 119 17.08 -55.87 -26.83
N ASP A 120 16.91 -55.71 -25.51
CA ASP A 120 15.90 -56.43 -24.75
C ASP A 120 14.48 -56.05 -25.20
N ALA A 121 13.78 -57.01 -25.79
CA ALA A 121 12.43 -56.85 -26.33
C ALA A 121 11.36 -56.80 -25.21
N ASN A 122 11.74 -57.15 -23.97
CA ASN A 122 10.85 -57.19 -22.81
C ASN A 122 10.70 -55.82 -22.11
N VAL A 123 11.51 -54.83 -22.47
CA VAL A 123 11.39 -53.47 -21.92
C VAL A 123 10.25 -52.75 -22.63
N ASN A 124 9.21 -52.41 -21.87
CA ASN A 124 8.04 -51.68 -22.36
C ASN A 124 8.41 -50.21 -22.65
N ARG A 125 8.57 -49.86 -23.94
CA ARG A 125 8.99 -48.53 -24.40
C ARG A 125 7.78 -47.77 -24.93
N ILE A 126 7.06 -47.12 -24.02
CA ILE A 126 5.92 -46.28 -24.36
C ILE A 126 6.41 -44.83 -24.38
N ALA A 127 6.25 -44.18 -25.53
CA ALA A 127 6.63 -42.80 -25.73
C ALA A 127 5.66 -42.11 -26.69
N ASP A 128 5.71 -40.80 -26.74
CA ASP A 128 5.01 -39.98 -27.72
C ASP A 128 5.99 -39.30 -28.68
N ILE A 129 5.46 -38.80 -29.78
CA ILE A 129 6.20 -37.95 -30.71
C ILE A 129 5.70 -36.52 -30.47
N THR A 130 6.63 -35.63 -30.15
CA THR A 130 6.33 -34.21 -29.94
C THR A 130 7.17 -33.37 -30.90
N ALA A 131 6.61 -32.24 -31.32
CA ALA A 131 7.35 -31.22 -32.04
C ALA A 131 7.09 -29.87 -31.39
N VAL A 132 8.16 -29.08 -31.26
CA VAL A 132 8.13 -27.76 -30.61
C VAL A 132 8.74 -26.74 -31.56
N SER A 133 8.03 -25.65 -31.83
CA SER A 133 8.47 -24.58 -32.73
C SER A 133 9.71 -23.87 -32.19
N GLY A 134 10.70 -23.58 -33.05
CA GLY A 134 11.90 -22.81 -32.68
C GLY A 134 12.89 -23.51 -31.75
N LEU A 135 12.69 -24.80 -31.46
CA LEU A 135 13.48 -25.55 -30.46
C LEU A 135 15.00 -25.49 -30.68
N GLU A 136 15.43 -25.43 -31.95
CA GLU A 136 16.84 -25.49 -32.37
C GLU A 136 17.70 -24.34 -31.82
N ASP A 137 17.12 -23.16 -31.61
CA ASP A 137 17.85 -21.96 -31.15
C ASP A 137 18.09 -21.93 -29.63
N HIS A 138 17.28 -22.68 -28.88
CA HIS A 138 17.16 -22.62 -27.41
C HIS A 138 17.75 -23.84 -26.68
N ILE A 139 18.33 -24.79 -27.42
CA ILE A 139 18.89 -26.05 -26.90
C ILE A 139 20.40 -26.15 -27.14
N GLN A 140 21.08 -26.88 -26.25
CA GLN A 140 22.47 -27.30 -26.43
C GLN A 140 22.53 -28.82 -26.59
N LEU A 141 23.33 -29.27 -27.55
CA LEU A 141 23.52 -30.70 -27.82
C LEU A 141 24.60 -31.26 -26.91
N ILE A 142 24.29 -32.33 -26.17
CA ILE A 142 25.23 -33.06 -25.31
C ILE A 142 26.00 -34.09 -26.14
N ASP A 143 25.29 -34.84 -26.98
CA ASP A 143 25.84 -35.94 -27.78
C ASP A 143 25.02 -36.14 -29.07
N GLY A 144 25.67 -36.54 -30.18
CA GLY A 144 25.03 -36.81 -31.47
C GLY A 144 25.02 -35.66 -32.50
N THR A 145 23.99 -35.62 -33.35
CA THR A 145 23.80 -34.59 -34.40
C THR A 145 22.36 -34.07 -34.43
N LEU A 146 22.16 -32.87 -34.97
CA LEU A 146 20.81 -32.33 -35.21
C LEU A 146 20.07 -33.15 -36.29
N PRO A 147 18.75 -33.33 -36.17
CA PRO A 147 17.92 -34.08 -37.13
C PRO A 147 17.77 -33.35 -38.46
N SER A 148 17.60 -34.10 -39.55
CA SER A 148 17.33 -33.51 -40.87
C SER A 148 15.89 -32.97 -41.02
N ALA A 149 15.74 -31.88 -41.78
CA ALA A 149 14.44 -31.25 -42.05
C ALA A 149 13.45 -32.10 -42.88
N ASN A 150 13.91 -33.18 -43.52
CA ASN A 150 13.08 -34.15 -44.25
C ASN A 150 13.45 -35.59 -43.82
N PRO A 151 12.55 -36.57 -43.98
CA PRO A 151 12.85 -37.96 -43.62
C PRO A 151 13.94 -38.53 -44.54
N VAL A 152 15.02 -39.06 -43.97
CA VAL A 152 16.09 -39.71 -44.73
C VAL A 152 15.71 -41.17 -44.92
N ASN A 153 15.45 -41.58 -46.17
CA ASN A 153 15.03 -42.94 -46.53
C ASN A 153 13.75 -43.43 -45.79
N GLY A 154 12.82 -42.52 -45.48
CA GLY A 154 11.58 -42.85 -44.76
C GLY A 154 11.76 -43.05 -43.25
N ILE A 155 12.92 -42.70 -42.70
CA ILE A 155 13.22 -42.70 -41.27
C ILE A 155 13.15 -41.27 -40.75
N TYR A 156 12.41 -41.07 -39.67
CA TYR A 156 12.32 -39.80 -38.95
C TYR A 156 13.45 -39.72 -37.92
N GLU A 157 14.29 -38.69 -38.01
CA GLU A 157 15.32 -38.42 -37.02
C GLU A 157 14.74 -37.59 -35.87
N ALA A 158 15.04 -37.97 -34.63
CA ALA A 158 14.50 -37.33 -33.44
C ALA A 158 15.59 -36.98 -32.42
N LEU A 159 15.37 -35.90 -31.68
CA LEU A 159 16.12 -35.52 -30.50
C LEU A 159 15.47 -36.12 -29.25
N ILE A 160 16.27 -36.42 -28.24
CA ILE A 160 15.82 -36.95 -26.95
C ILE A 160 16.48 -36.21 -25.79
N THR A 161 15.85 -36.20 -24.62
CA THR A 161 16.47 -35.67 -23.40
C THR A 161 17.26 -36.76 -22.68
N ASP A 162 18.20 -36.36 -21.82
CA ASP A 162 18.95 -37.29 -20.96
C ASP A 162 18.03 -38.15 -20.07
N SER A 163 16.95 -37.54 -19.58
CA SER A 163 15.89 -38.25 -18.84
C SER A 163 15.19 -39.32 -19.68
N THR A 164 14.94 -39.07 -20.97
CA THR A 164 14.33 -40.05 -21.88
C THR A 164 15.29 -41.19 -22.19
N LEU A 165 16.56 -40.88 -22.43
CA LEU A 165 17.61 -41.87 -22.68
C LEU A 165 17.72 -42.85 -21.50
N SER A 166 17.76 -42.32 -20.27
CA SER A 166 17.84 -43.11 -19.04
C SER A 166 16.56 -43.92 -18.75
N LYS A 167 15.37 -43.31 -18.89
CA LYS A 167 14.09 -43.96 -18.51
C LYS A 167 13.68 -45.05 -19.49
N LEU A 168 13.90 -44.85 -20.79
CA LEU A 168 13.52 -45.80 -21.84
C LEU A 168 14.67 -46.76 -22.23
N ASN A 169 15.84 -46.60 -21.59
CA ASN A 169 17.06 -47.37 -21.85
C ASN A 169 17.39 -47.44 -23.35
N LEU A 170 17.55 -46.25 -23.95
CA LEU A 170 17.77 -46.05 -25.39
C LEU A 170 19.24 -45.85 -25.71
N THR A 171 19.64 -46.23 -26.92
CA THR A 171 20.96 -45.90 -27.49
C THR A 171 20.79 -45.04 -28.74
N ILE A 172 21.63 -44.00 -28.88
CA ILE A 172 21.63 -43.11 -30.05
C ILE A 172 21.94 -43.93 -31.31
N GLY A 173 21.23 -43.65 -32.41
CA GLY A 173 21.41 -44.29 -33.71
C GLY A 173 20.56 -45.54 -33.96
N GLN A 174 19.86 -46.06 -32.94
CA GLN A 174 19.00 -47.24 -33.07
C GLN A 174 17.66 -46.92 -33.74
N ILE A 175 17.17 -47.79 -34.62
CA ILE A 175 15.87 -47.61 -35.30
C ILE A 175 14.75 -48.27 -34.48
N PHE A 176 13.67 -47.52 -34.27
CA PHE A 176 12.45 -47.98 -33.63
C PHE A 176 11.27 -47.92 -34.59
N VAL A 177 10.38 -48.90 -34.54
CA VAL A 177 9.18 -48.99 -35.38
C VAL A 177 7.93 -48.80 -34.52
N ILE A 178 7.04 -47.94 -34.99
CA ILE A 178 5.67 -47.79 -34.48
C ILE A 178 4.72 -48.58 -35.40
N ARG A 179 3.84 -49.38 -34.79
CA ARG A 179 2.74 -50.06 -35.47
C ARG A 179 1.42 -49.53 -34.96
N ASP A 180 0.80 -48.63 -35.71
CA ASP A 180 -0.56 -48.16 -35.45
C ASP A 180 -1.55 -48.83 -36.43
N ARG A 181 -2.80 -49.02 -35.99
CA ARG A 181 -3.91 -49.52 -36.83
C ARG A 181 -4.42 -48.46 -37.81
N THR A 182 -4.13 -47.19 -37.54
CA THR A 182 -4.60 -46.04 -38.33
C THR A 182 -3.67 -45.68 -39.50
N ALA A 183 -2.37 -46.03 -39.41
CA ALA A 183 -1.37 -45.74 -40.43
C ALA A 183 -1.15 -46.96 -41.36
N PRO A 184 -1.17 -46.78 -42.70
CA PRO A 184 -1.03 -47.89 -43.66
C PRO A 184 0.40 -48.50 -43.71
N ASN A 185 1.42 -47.75 -43.28
CA ASN A 185 2.82 -48.18 -43.26
C ASN A 185 3.44 -48.00 -41.86
N PRO A 186 4.34 -48.91 -41.41
CA PRO A 186 5.04 -48.77 -40.15
C PRO A 186 6.02 -47.58 -40.19
N ILE A 187 5.94 -46.69 -39.20
CA ILE A 187 6.78 -45.49 -39.10
C ILE A 187 8.07 -45.83 -38.37
N GLN A 188 9.21 -45.42 -38.93
CA GLN A 188 10.53 -45.64 -38.36
C GLN A 188 11.10 -44.35 -37.77
N ILE A 189 11.55 -44.39 -36.51
CA ILE A 189 12.16 -43.25 -35.81
C ILE A 189 13.55 -43.65 -35.30
N LYS A 190 14.51 -42.74 -35.45
CA LYS A 190 15.89 -42.90 -35.01
C LYS A 190 16.29 -41.72 -34.11
N PRO A 191 16.64 -41.94 -32.82
CA PRO A 191 17.17 -40.88 -31.98
C PRO A 191 18.61 -40.57 -32.43
N VAL A 192 18.90 -39.31 -32.77
CA VAL A 192 20.19 -38.88 -33.34
C VAL A 192 20.98 -37.94 -32.44
N GLY A 193 20.35 -37.34 -31.43
CA GLY A 193 21.05 -36.48 -30.48
C GLY A 193 20.35 -36.31 -29.14
N VAL A 194 21.15 -36.03 -28.11
CA VAL A 194 20.71 -35.75 -26.74
C VAL A 194 20.83 -34.26 -26.45
N ILE A 195 19.78 -33.65 -25.92
CA ILE A 195 19.68 -32.20 -25.73
C ILE A 195 19.52 -31.80 -24.26
N THR A 196 20.00 -30.60 -23.95
CA THR A 196 19.82 -29.89 -22.67
C THR A 196 19.51 -28.42 -22.92
N TYR A 197 19.16 -27.69 -21.85
CA TYR A 197 18.98 -26.25 -21.87
C TYR A 197 20.26 -25.54 -22.33
N LYS A 198 20.13 -24.60 -23.26
CA LYS A 198 21.22 -23.67 -23.60
C LYS A 198 21.39 -22.60 -22.52
N GLU A 199 20.27 -22.01 -22.10
CA GLU A 199 20.16 -21.07 -20.98
C GLU A 199 18.98 -21.48 -20.10
N LEU A 200 19.15 -21.41 -18.78
CA LEU A 200 18.15 -21.83 -17.80
C LEU A 200 17.02 -20.80 -17.59
N ASP A 201 17.30 -19.52 -17.89
CA ASP A 201 16.39 -18.38 -17.65
C ASP A 201 15.76 -17.84 -18.95
N ASP A 202 15.74 -18.67 -19.99
CA ASP A 202 15.19 -18.30 -21.28
C ASP A 202 13.65 -18.35 -21.26
N LEU A 203 13.03 -17.23 -21.61
CA LEU A 203 11.58 -17.05 -21.68
C LEU A 203 10.89 -18.04 -22.63
N TYR A 204 11.63 -18.63 -23.58
CA TYR A 204 11.14 -19.74 -24.41
C TYR A 204 10.62 -20.92 -23.58
N TRP A 205 11.22 -21.20 -22.42
CA TRP A 205 10.82 -22.29 -21.55
C TRP A 205 9.67 -21.91 -20.59
N THR A 206 9.05 -20.75 -20.76
CA THR A 206 7.91 -20.33 -19.94
C THR A 206 6.70 -21.24 -20.19
N GLY A 207 6.36 -22.08 -19.20
CA GLY A 207 5.29 -23.08 -19.30
C GLY A 207 5.70 -24.40 -19.95
N LEU A 208 6.97 -24.51 -20.39
CA LEU A 208 7.59 -25.71 -20.95
C LEU A 208 8.73 -26.19 -20.04
N SER A 209 9.01 -27.48 -20.01
CA SER A 209 10.16 -27.99 -19.27
C SER A 209 10.71 -29.23 -19.94
N LEU A 210 12.03 -29.34 -20.08
CA LEU A 210 12.66 -30.58 -20.53
C LEU A 210 12.30 -31.76 -19.60
N ASN A 211 11.96 -31.48 -18.34
CA ASN A 211 11.45 -32.48 -17.40
C ASN A 211 10.08 -33.05 -17.78
N HIS A 212 9.31 -32.40 -18.66
CA HIS A 212 8.07 -32.96 -19.19
C HIS A 212 8.34 -34.00 -20.30
N TYR A 213 9.50 -33.91 -20.96
CA TYR A 213 9.94 -34.82 -22.02
C TYR A 213 10.76 -35.99 -21.46
N LYS A 214 10.18 -36.78 -20.53
CA LYS A 214 10.84 -37.98 -19.96
C LYS A 214 10.61 -39.25 -20.80
N SER A 215 9.69 -39.21 -21.76
CA SER A 215 9.34 -40.36 -22.59
C SER A 215 8.86 -39.88 -23.95
N THR A 216 9.65 -39.00 -24.59
CA THR A 216 9.22 -38.27 -25.78
C THR A 216 10.34 -38.22 -26.82
N PHE A 217 9.98 -38.44 -28.09
CA PHE A 217 10.86 -38.23 -29.23
C PHE A 217 10.53 -36.89 -29.89
N LEU A 218 11.50 -35.98 -29.94
CA LEU A 218 11.34 -34.62 -30.46
C LEU A 218 11.75 -34.56 -31.93
N ILE A 219 10.81 -34.27 -32.83
CA ILE A 219 11.04 -34.16 -34.28
C ILE A 219 11.00 -32.67 -34.69
N PRO A 220 11.73 -32.23 -35.73
CA PRO A 220 11.62 -30.88 -36.27
C PRO A 220 10.16 -30.44 -36.53
N PHE A 221 9.83 -29.21 -36.12
CA PHE A 221 8.46 -28.68 -36.13
C PHE A 221 7.83 -28.66 -37.52
N GLU A 222 8.55 -28.14 -38.51
CA GLU A 222 8.08 -28.05 -39.91
C GLU A 222 7.78 -29.42 -40.51
N LEU A 223 8.58 -30.44 -40.16
CA LEU A 223 8.37 -31.81 -40.62
C LEU A 223 7.11 -32.42 -39.98
N PHE A 224 6.91 -32.18 -38.69
CA PHE A 224 5.72 -32.65 -37.97
C PHE A 224 4.44 -31.99 -38.49
N GLU A 225 4.45 -30.67 -38.72
CA GLU A 225 3.30 -29.95 -39.29
C GLU A 225 2.91 -30.52 -40.66
N LYS A 226 3.88 -30.70 -41.55
CA LYS A 226 3.64 -31.21 -42.91
C LYS A 226 3.06 -32.63 -42.90
N ASP A 227 3.70 -33.57 -42.18
CA ASP A 227 3.37 -34.99 -42.28
C ASP A 227 2.29 -35.43 -41.28
N MET A 228 2.31 -34.89 -40.05
CA MET A 228 1.38 -35.28 -38.99
C MET A 228 0.17 -34.35 -38.96
N THR A 229 0.37 -33.02 -38.87
CA THR A 229 -0.73 -32.05 -38.75
C THR A 229 -1.58 -31.99 -40.03
N HIS A 230 -0.98 -31.80 -41.21
CA HIS A 230 -1.71 -31.73 -42.48
C HIS A 230 -1.78 -33.08 -43.21
N GLY A 231 -0.69 -33.85 -43.21
CA GLY A 231 -0.61 -35.16 -43.88
C GLY A 231 -1.39 -36.28 -43.19
N SER A 232 -1.80 -36.08 -41.93
CA SER A 232 -2.56 -37.05 -41.11
C SER A 232 -1.92 -38.45 -41.05
N VAL A 233 -0.58 -38.54 -41.13
CA VAL A 233 0.17 -39.81 -41.06
C VAL A 233 -0.01 -40.49 -39.70
N LEU A 234 -0.02 -39.70 -38.62
CA LEU A 234 -0.49 -40.09 -37.29
C LEU A 234 -1.45 -39.02 -36.75
N PRO A 235 -2.46 -39.40 -35.94
CA PRO A 235 -3.32 -38.44 -35.29
C PRO A 235 -2.53 -37.58 -34.29
N VAL A 236 -2.79 -36.28 -34.29
CA VAL A 236 -2.33 -35.37 -33.23
C VAL A 236 -3.30 -35.50 -32.05
N ALA A 237 -2.80 -35.79 -30.85
CA ALA A 237 -3.62 -35.96 -29.64
C ALA A 237 -3.80 -34.65 -28.87
N ARG A 238 -2.74 -33.83 -28.83
CA ARG A 238 -2.73 -32.58 -28.06
C ARG A 238 -1.97 -31.50 -28.82
N SER A 239 -2.51 -30.31 -28.74
CA SER A 239 -1.89 -29.09 -29.24
C SER A 239 -1.82 -28.09 -28.09
N SER A 240 -0.62 -27.57 -27.84
CA SER A 240 -0.35 -26.58 -26.80
C SER A 240 0.24 -25.31 -27.42
N TRP A 241 -0.09 -24.18 -26.82
CA TRP A 241 0.42 -22.86 -27.15
C TRP A 241 0.92 -22.18 -25.90
N TYR A 242 2.13 -21.68 -25.96
CA TYR A 242 2.78 -20.94 -24.88
C TYR A 242 3.20 -19.59 -25.44
N THR A 243 2.75 -18.51 -24.84
CA THR A 243 3.15 -17.15 -25.22
C THR A 243 3.68 -16.42 -24.01
N ALA A 244 4.83 -15.78 -24.13
CA ALA A 244 5.34 -14.84 -23.14
C ALA A 244 5.08 -13.41 -23.64
N LEU A 245 4.18 -12.71 -22.97
CA LEU A 245 3.90 -11.29 -23.17
C LEU A 245 4.75 -10.46 -22.21
N ASP A 246 5.17 -9.27 -22.61
CA ASP A 246 5.81 -8.35 -21.67
C ASP A 246 4.79 -7.83 -20.66
N TYR A 247 4.90 -8.28 -19.40
CA TYR A 247 3.99 -7.86 -18.36
C TYR A 247 4.32 -6.47 -17.79
N THR A 248 5.54 -5.95 -18.04
CA THR A 248 5.97 -4.65 -17.50
C THR A 248 5.25 -3.48 -18.20
N GLU A 249 4.80 -3.69 -19.44
CA GLU A 249 4.01 -2.72 -20.19
C GLU A 249 2.50 -2.79 -19.89
N ILE A 250 2.04 -3.73 -19.05
CA ILE A 250 0.62 -3.80 -18.66
C ILE A 250 0.27 -2.54 -17.89
N SER A 251 -0.50 -1.66 -18.52
CA SER A 251 -0.97 -0.44 -17.86
C SER A 251 -2.27 -0.66 -17.10
N VAL A 252 -2.46 0.03 -15.97
CA VAL A 252 -3.72 0.01 -15.19
C VAL A 252 -4.95 0.35 -16.05
N LYS A 253 -4.79 1.21 -17.06
CA LYS A 253 -5.89 1.63 -17.96
C LYS A 253 -6.37 0.55 -18.93
N HIS A 254 -5.48 -0.39 -19.30
CA HIS A 254 -5.78 -1.45 -20.25
C HIS A 254 -6.02 -2.81 -19.55
N ILE A 255 -6.14 -2.83 -18.21
CA ILE A 255 -6.48 -4.05 -17.45
C ILE A 255 -7.78 -4.69 -17.95
N ASP A 256 -8.79 -3.88 -18.25
CA ASP A 256 -10.07 -4.39 -18.74
C ASP A 256 -9.92 -5.07 -20.11
N GLU A 257 -9.04 -4.56 -20.96
CA GLU A 257 -8.72 -5.17 -22.27
C GLU A 257 -8.03 -6.53 -22.09
N VAL A 258 -7.08 -6.63 -21.15
CA VAL A 258 -6.41 -7.90 -20.79
C VAL A 258 -7.41 -8.92 -20.25
N ILE A 259 -8.33 -8.50 -19.37
CA ILE A 259 -9.40 -9.37 -18.85
C ILE A 259 -10.32 -9.81 -19.99
N HIS A 260 -10.75 -8.89 -20.85
CA HIS A 260 -11.62 -9.21 -21.99
C HIS A 260 -10.94 -10.17 -22.98
N ALA A 261 -9.67 -9.95 -23.32
CA ALA A 261 -8.89 -10.86 -24.16
C ALA A 261 -8.79 -12.26 -23.53
N SER A 262 -8.58 -12.35 -22.21
CA SER A 262 -8.57 -13.64 -21.51
C SER A 262 -9.90 -14.38 -21.57
N ILE A 263 -11.01 -13.65 -21.49
CA ILE A 263 -12.37 -14.22 -21.59
C ILE A 263 -12.63 -14.69 -23.01
N MET A 264 -12.25 -13.90 -24.02
CA MET A 264 -12.37 -14.27 -25.44
C MET A 264 -11.65 -15.59 -25.74
N ILE A 265 -10.41 -15.75 -25.28
CA ILE A 265 -9.66 -16.99 -25.49
C ILE A 265 -10.34 -18.16 -24.78
N LYS A 266 -10.68 -18.01 -23.49
CA LYS A 266 -11.37 -19.07 -22.74
C LYS A 266 -12.68 -19.48 -23.41
N GLN A 267 -13.41 -18.54 -24.00
CA GLN A 267 -14.65 -18.81 -24.72
C GLN A 267 -14.40 -19.58 -26.03
N HIS A 268 -13.43 -19.15 -26.84
CA HIS A 268 -13.04 -19.85 -28.08
C HIS A 268 -12.70 -21.32 -27.84
N PHE A 269 -11.88 -21.61 -26.82
CA PHE A 269 -11.51 -22.99 -26.49
C PHE A 269 -12.68 -23.82 -25.95
N ARG A 270 -13.61 -23.22 -25.21
CA ARG A 270 -14.85 -23.88 -24.75
C ARG A 270 -15.78 -24.26 -25.91
N GLU A 271 -15.81 -23.48 -26.98
CA GLU A 271 -16.64 -23.75 -28.15
C GLU A 271 -16.09 -24.92 -29.00
N ILE A 272 -14.77 -25.12 -29.01
CA ILE A 272 -14.11 -26.16 -29.81
C ILE A 272 -14.10 -27.53 -29.11
N THR A 273 -13.71 -27.58 -27.84
CA THR A 273 -13.55 -28.83 -27.08
C THR A 273 -13.89 -28.67 -25.61
N ASN A 274 -14.46 -29.73 -25.00
CA ASN A 274 -14.67 -29.78 -23.55
C ASN A 274 -13.39 -30.05 -22.75
N ASN A 275 -12.33 -30.56 -23.41
CA ASN A 275 -11.08 -30.93 -22.77
C ASN A 275 -9.94 -30.00 -23.21
N HIS A 276 -9.95 -28.79 -22.64
CA HIS A 276 -8.93 -27.77 -22.81
C HIS A 276 -8.48 -27.26 -21.44
N ARG A 277 -7.26 -26.70 -21.35
CA ARG A 277 -6.88 -25.82 -20.24
C ARG A 277 -6.32 -24.55 -20.82
N VAL A 278 -6.85 -23.43 -20.36
CA VAL A 278 -6.39 -22.10 -20.75
C VAL A 278 -6.19 -21.31 -19.47
N GLY A 279 -4.99 -20.78 -19.29
CA GLY A 279 -4.67 -19.97 -18.14
C GLY A 279 -3.69 -18.87 -18.48
N ILE A 280 -3.88 -17.75 -17.79
CA ILE A 280 -2.97 -16.62 -17.77
C ILE A 280 -2.71 -16.38 -16.29
N PRO A 281 -1.51 -16.70 -15.77
CA PRO A 281 -1.20 -16.54 -14.35
C PRO A 281 -1.47 -15.12 -13.85
N ALA A 282 -1.27 -14.09 -14.70
CA ALA A 282 -1.56 -12.70 -14.33
C ALA A 282 -3.04 -12.40 -14.07
N VAL A 283 -4.01 -13.09 -14.69
CA VAL A 283 -5.43 -12.67 -14.64
C VAL A 283 -6.01 -12.73 -13.22
N ASP A 284 -5.70 -13.78 -12.46
CA ASP A 284 -6.21 -13.92 -11.09
C ASP A 284 -5.62 -12.83 -10.17
N THR A 285 -4.34 -12.51 -10.36
CA THR A 285 -3.66 -11.39 -9.70
C THR A 285 -4.27 -10.05 -10.09
N ILE A 286 -4.53 -9.81 -11.39
CA ILE A 286 -5.16 -8.59 -11.91
C ILE A 286 -6.58 -8.41 -11.36
N VAL A 287 -7.38 -9.48 -11.26
CA VAL A 287 -8.73 -9.42 -10.69
C VAL A 287 -8.69 -9.08 -9.19
N THR A 288 -7.71 -9.63 -8.46
CA THR A 288 -7.49 -9.33 -7.04
C THR A 288 -7.00 -7.89 -6.86
N PHE A 289 -6.07 -7.45 -7.71
CA PHE A 289 -5.61 -6.06 -7.81
C PHE A 289 -6.78 -5.11 -8.05
N LYS A 290 -7.71 -5.39 -8.97
CA LYS A 290 -8.87 -4.52 -9.25
C LYS A 290 -9.77 -4.30 -8.02
N LYS A 291 -9.91 -5.31 -7.15
CA LYS A 291 -10.62 -5.16 -5.86
C LYS A 291 -9.85 -4.24 -4.90
N ARG A 292 -8.52 -4.42 -4.82
CA ARG A 292 -7.63 -3.60 -3.97
C ARG A 292 -7.52 -2.16 -4.47
N GLU A 293 -7.49 -1.95 -5.79
CA GLU A 293 -7.48 -0.64 -6.45
C GLU A 293 -8.68 0.21 -6.00
N GLY A 294 -9.90 -0.34 -6.03
CA GLY A 294 -11.10 0.39 -5.61
C GLY A 294 -11.04 0.83 -4.14
N ALA A 295 -10.53 -0.04 -3.25
CA ALA A 295 -10.33 0.28 -1.85
C ALA A 295 -9.25 1.37 -1.66
N LEU A 296 -8.12 1.25 -2.36
CA LEU A 296 -7.02 2.20 -2.31
C LEU A 296 -7.44 3.57 -2.86
N LEU A 297 -8.14 3.63 -4.00
CA LEU A 297 -8.66 4.88 -4.57
C LEU A 297 -9.61 5.59 -3.59
N THR A 298 -10.50 4.84 -2.96
CA THR A 298 -11.44 5.38 -1.95
C THR A 298 -10.68 5.96 -0.75
N LEU A 299 -9.65 5.27 -0.28
CA LEU A 299 -8.78 5.72 0.80
C LEU A 299 -8.02 6.99 0.40
N LEU A 300 -7.34 6.98 -0.75
CA LEU A 300 -6.55 8.12 -1.22
C LEU A 300 -7.42 9.37 -1.39
N TRP A 301 -8.61 9.25 -2.00
CA TRP A 301 -9.55 10.36 -2.12
C TRP A 301 -9.93 10.96 -0.78
N SER A 302 -10.22 10.11 0.21
CA SER A 302 -10.55 10.54 1.58
C SER A 302 -9.38 11.34 2.19
N LEU A 303 -8.15 10.88 1.96
CA LEU A 303 -6.91 11.51 2.44
C LEU A 303 -6.64 12.87 1.76
N TYR A 304 -7.05 13.04 0.51
CA TYR A 304 -6.93 14.30 -0.23
C TYR A 304 -7.96 15.37 0.15
N VAL A 305 -9.09 15.01 0.78
CA VAL A 305 -10.13 15.98 1.16
C VAL A 305 -9.60 17.18 1.98
N PRO A 306 -8.85 16.99 3.08
CA PRO A 306 -8.27 18.12 3.83
C PRO A 306 -7.42 19.05 2.96
N VAL A 307 -6.68 18.48 2.02
CA VAL A 307 -5.82 19.20 1.10
C VAL A 307 -6.63 20.09 0.16
N PHE A 308 -7.71 19.56 -0.44
CA PHE A 308 -8.63 20.33 -1.27
C PHE A 308 -9.34 21.43 -0.50
N PHE A 309 -9.72 21.17 0.75
CA PHE A 309 -10.32 22.19 1.60
C PHE A 309 -9.34 23.35 1.83
N MET A 310 -8.09 23.03 2.16
CA MET A 310 -7.05 24.02 2.38
C MET A 310 -6.72 24.81 1.11
N LEU A 311 -6.66 24.14 -0.05
CA LEU A 311 -6.54 24.77 -1.36
C LEU A 311 -7.70 25.74 -1.63
N GLY A 312 -8.95 25.33 -1.35
CA GLY A 312 -10.13 26.17 -1.49
C GLY A 312 -10.07 27.40 -0.58
N CYS A 313 -9.69 27.24 0.69
CA CYS A 313 -9.48 28.35 1.62
C CYS A 313 -8.40 29.32 1.11
N TYR A 314 -7.32 28.80 0.54
CA TYR A 314 -6.24 29.59 -0.03
C TYR A 314 -6.73 30.44 -1.21
N LEU A 315 -7.43 29.82 -2.16
CA LEU A 315 -7.99 30.51 -3.32
C LEU A 315 -9.00 31.59 -2.90
N LEU A 316 -9.84 31.32 -1.89
CA LEU A 316 -10.74 32.31 -1.31
C LEU A 316 -9.98 33.47 -0.67
N MET A 317 -8.94 33.19 0.13
CA MET A 317 -8.12 34.23 0.75
C MET A 317 -7.47 35.11 -0.31
N MET A 318 -6.87 34.50 -1.32
CA MET A 318 -6.21 35.21 -2.43
C MET A 318 -7.18 36.13 -3.16
N SER A 319 -8.38 35.62 -3.44
CA SER A 319 -9.46 36.41 -4.05
C SER A 319 -9.90 37.58 -3.17
N LEU A 320 -10.11 37.36 -1.87
CA LEU A 320 -10.53 38.41 -0.94
C LEU A 320 -9.47 39.51 -0.80
N LEU A 321 -8.19 39.15 -0.68
CA LEU A 321 -7.08 40.11 -0.60
C LEU A 321 -6.93 40.94 -1.89
N LEU A 322 -7.12 40.30 -3.05
CA LEU A 322 -7.12 40.98 -4.35
C LEU A 322 -8.21 42.05 -4.42
N VAL A 323 -9.44 41.67 -4.07
CA VAL A 323 -10.61 42.57 -4.13
C VAL A 323 -10.49 43.70 -3.13
N GLU A 324 -9.99 43.43 -1.92
CA GLU A 324 -9.81 44.47 -0.91
C GLU A 324 -8.81 45.54 -1.35
N ARG A 325 -7.71 45.15 -2.02
CA ARG A 325 -6.74 46.09 -2.56
C ARG A 325 -7.27 46.90 -3.74
N GLN A 326 -8.08 46.30 -4.60
CA GLN A 326 -8.59 46.96 -5.81
C GLN A 326 -9.98 47.57 -5.61
N LYS A 327 -10.47 47.59 -4.37
CA LYS A 327 -11.82 48.06 -4.03
C LYS A 327 -12.05 49.53 -4.39
N THR A 328 -11.04 50.38 -4.20
CA THR A 328 -11.08 51.80 -4.59
C THR A 328 -11.21 51.96 -6.09
N GLU A 329 -10.43 51.21 -6.87
CA GLU A 329 -10.51 51.19 -8.34
C GLU A 329 -11.88 50.71 -8.83
N ILE A 330 -12.39 49.60 -8.28
CA ILE A 330 -13.73 49.05 -8.59
C ILE A 330 -14.80 50.10 -8.33
N SER A 331 -14.69 50.81 -7.21
CA SER A 331 -15.65 51.82 -6.80
C SER A 331 -15.60 53.06 -7.69
N VAL A 332 -14.42 53.48 -8.15
CA VAL A 332 -14.24 54.60 -9.10
C VAL A 332 -14.76 54.24 -10.49
N LEU A 333 -14.53 53.00 -10.95
CA LEU A 333 -15.07 52.54 -12.23
C LEU A 333 -16.59 52.54 -12.23
N LYS A 334 -17.19 52.09 -11.13
CA LYS A 334 -18.63 52.10 -10.97
C LYS A 334 -19.21 53.52 -10.89
N SER A 335 -18.55 54.47 -10.22
CA SER A 335 -19.00 55.87 -10.19
C SER A 335 -18.86 56.57 -11.55
N ARG A 336 -17.99 56.07 -12.43
CA ARG A 336 -17.84 56.52 -13.82
C ARG A 336 -18.82 55.85 -14.79
N GLY A 337 -19.79 55.07 -14.29
CA GLY A 337 -20.86 54.46 -15.10
C GLY A 337 -20.56 53.07 -15.65
N ALA A 338 -19.45 52.41 -15.24
CA ALA A 338 -19.16 51.05 -15.71
C ALA A 338 -20.23 50.03 -15.24
N SER A 339 -20.68 49.17 -16.16
CA SER A 339 -21.65 48.14 -15.82
C SER A 339 -21.03 47.03 -14.97
N ARG A 340 -21.86 46.30 -14.19
CA ARG A 340 -21.39 45.19 -13.35
C ARG A 340 -20.66 44.12 -14.16
N PHE A 341 -21.16 43.83 -15.37
CA PHE A 341 -20.54 42.88 -16.29
C PHE A 341 -19.22 43.39 -16.88
N GLN A 342 -19.10 44.69 -17.17
CA GLN A 342 -17.83 45.27 -17.62
C GLN A 342 -16.75 45.20 -16.54
N ILE A 343 -17.12 45.43 -15.27
CA ILE A 343 -16.20 45.28 -14.14
C ILE A 343 -15.80 43.80 -13.99
N LEU A 344 -16.75 42.87 -14.04
CA LEU A 344 -16.49 41.44 -13.93
C LEU A 344 -15.56 40.94 -15.04
N PHE A 345 -15.82 41.35 -16.29
CA PHE A 345 -15.03 40.99 -17.47
C PHE A 345 -13.60 41.53 -17.41
N SER A 346 -13.41 42.71 -16.79
CA SER A 346 -12.08 43.27 -16.54
C SER A 346 -11.21 42.42 -15.61
N TYR A 347 -11.80 41.57 -14.77
CA TYR A 347 -11.10 40.64 -13.88
C TYR A 347 -11.02 39.22 -14.44
N PHE A 348 -12.00 38.84 -15.27
CA PHE A 348 -12.03 37.55 -15.95
C PHE A 348 -10.85 37.38 -16.91
N ILE A 349 -10.52 38.40 -17.73
CA ILE A 349 -9.44 38.28 -18.73
C ILE A 349 -8.06 38.01 -18.09
N PRO A 350 -7.58 38.81 -17.11
CA PRO A 350 -6.30 38.51 -16.44
C PRO A 350 -6.30 37.14 -15.76
N GLY A 351 -7.40 36.78 -15.08
CA GLY A 351 -7.54 35.48 -14.43
C GLY A 351 -7.49 34.31 -15.41
N LEU A 352 -8.06 34.46 -16.61
CA LEU A 352 -7.99 33.45 -17.67
C LEU A 352 -6.56 33.33 -18.21
N ILE A 353 -5.86 34.45 -18.46
CA ILE A 353 -4.47 34.42 -18.93
C ILE A 353 -3.57 33.73 -17.89
N GLN A 354 -3.69 34.12 -16.62
CA GLN A 354 -2.95 33.47 -15.54
C GLN A 354 -3.31 31.99 -15.41
N GLY A 355 -4.58 31.65 -15.60
CA GLY A 355 -5.06 30.27 -15.62
C GLY A 355 -4.45 29.42 -16.71
N VAL A 356 -4.35 29.92 -17.95
CA VAL A 356 -3.71 29.20 -19.06
C VAL A 356 -2.22 28.98 -18.78
N ILE A 357 -1.52 30.01 -18.26
CA ILE A 357 -0.11 29.88 -17.89
C ILE A 357 0.06 28.85 -16.77
N ALA A 358 -0.83 28.88 -15.76
CA ALA A 358 -0.82 27.92 -14.67
C ALA A 358 -1.13 26.49 -15.13
N LEU A 359 -2.03 26.31 -16.10
CA LEU A 359 -2.35 24.99 -16.67
C LEU A 359 -1.20 24.41 -17.50
N ALA A 360 -0.38 25.25 -18.15
CA ALA A 360 0.78 24.80 -18.89
C ALA A 360 1.97 24.41 -17.98
N ILE A 361 2.22 25.20 -16.92
CA ILE A 361 3.40 25.02 -16.05
C ILE A 361 3.08 24.12 -14.86
N GLY A 362 1.86 24.18 -14.33
CA GLY A 362 1.44 23.51 -13.10
C GLY A 362 1.66 22.00 -13.14
N PRO A 363 1.10 21.25 -14.11
CA PRO A 363 1.29 19.81 -14.21
C PRO A 363 2.75 19.37 -14.31
N LEU A 364 3.62 20.17 -14.96
CA LEU A 364 5.07 19.89 -15.03
C LEU A 364 5.72 19.96 -13.65
N ILE A 365 5.35 20.94 -12.83
CA ILE A 365 5.81 21.05 -11.45
C ILE A 365 5.19 19.93 -10.60
N GLY A 366 3.91 19.62 -10.80
CA GLY A 366 3.20 18.55 -10.11
C GLY A 366 3.85 17.18 -10.34
N MET A 367 4.34 16.92 -11.56
CA MET A 367 5.11 15.72 -11.88
C MET A 367 6.41 15.63 -11.07
N GLN A 368 7.14 16.74 -10.91
CA GLN A 368 8.37 16.73 -10.09
C GLN A 368 8.07 16.49 -8.60
N VAL A 369 6.97 17.05 -8.09
CA VAL A 369 6.49 16.77 -6.74
C VAL A 369 6.15 15.29 -6.58
N ALA A 370 5.43 14.70 -7.54
CA ALA A 370 5.09 13.27 -7.52
C ALA A 370 6.35 12.36 -7.59
N LYS A 371 7.35 12.73 -8.39
CA LYS A 371 8.64 12.00 -8.46
C LYS A 371 9.39 12.03 -7.12
N LEU A 372 9.47 13.19 -6.46
CA LEU A 372 10.11 13.32 -5.15
C LEU A 372 9.41 12.46 -4.09
N LEU A 373 8.10 12.27 -4.20
CA LEU A 373 7.31 11.46 -3.27
C LEU A 373 7.43 9.96 -3.49
N GLY A 374 7.69 9.53 -4.73
CA GLY A 374 7.99 8.13 -5.04
C GLY A 374 9.28 7.60 -4.40
N LEU A 375 10.09 8.50 -3.82
CA LEU A 375 11.29 8.18 -3.06
C LEU A 375 11.02 8.05 -1.54
N SER A 376 9.79 8.24 -1.06
CA SER A 376 9.45 8.19 0.37
C SER A 376 8.98 6.79 0.80
N ASP A 377 9.54 6.26 1.89
CA ASP A 377 9.15 4.97 2.52
C ASP A 377 8.13 5.14 3.66
N GLY A 378 7.77 6.39 3.96
CA GLY A 378 6.94 6.77 5.10
C GLY A 378 6.70 8.27 5.15
N PHE A 379 6.31 8.80 6.31
CA PHE A 379 6.14 10.24 6.50
C PHE A 379 7.50 10.96 6.51
N LEU A 380 7.78 11.76 5.47
CA LEU A 380 9.03 12.53 5.31
C LEU A 380 10.35 11.72 5.37
N SER A 381 10.31 10.39 5.24
CA SER A 381 11.49 9.53 5.22
C SER A 381 11.87 9.16 3.79
N ILE A 382 12.85 9.86 3.24
CA ILE A 382 13.35 9.66 1.87
C ILE A 382 14.37 8.52 1.87
N VAL A 383 14.14 7.49 1.07
CA VAL A 383 15.05 6.36 0.86
C VAL A 383 15.47 6.33 -0.61
N GLN A 384 16.73 5.94 -0.85
CA GLN A 384 17.27 5.84 -2.20
C GLN A 384 16.74 4.55 -2.85
N ARG A 385 15.65 4.67 -3.62
CA ARG A 385 14.98 3.56 -4.34
C ARG A 385 14.82 3.89 -5.81
N GLU A 386 14.44 2.89 -6.61
CA GLU A 386 14.03 3.10 -8.00
C GLU A 386 12.87 4.10 -8.07
N ALA A 387 13.09 5.17 -8.82
CA ALA A 387 12.10 6.21 -9.04
C ALA A 387 10.87 5.59 -9.72
N MET A 388 9.68 5.93 -9.24
CA MET A 388 8.45 5.52 -9.93
C MET A 388 8.45 6.09 -11.35
N ASP A 389 7.95 5.33 -12.33
CA ASP A 389 7.73 5.89 -13.65
C ASP A 389 6.53 6.83 -13.60
N VAL A 390 6.82 8.13 -13.72
CA VAL A 390 5.82 9.18 -13.57
C VAL A 390 5.65 9.86 -14.92
N ALA A 391 4.51 9.61 -15.55
CA ALA A 391 4.11 10.24 -16.80
C ALA A 391 3.12 11.38 -16.58
N LEU A 392 3.02 12.29 -17.56
CA LEU A 392 1.98 13.32 -17.61
C LEU A 392 0.68 12.70 -18.12
N THR A 393 -0.31 12.65 -17.25
CA THR A 393 -1.58 11.98 -17.54
C THR A 393 -2.64 12.98 -17.98
N LYS A 394 -3.63 12.53 -18.77
CA LYS A 394 -4.77 13.37 -19.18
C LYS A 394 -5.55 13.87 -17.97
N ASP A 395 -5.66 13.05 -16.93
CA ASP A 395 -6.32 13.39 -15.67
C ASP A 395 -5.60 14.53 -14.94
N ALA A 396 -4.27 14.58 -14.96
CA ALA A 396 -3.50 15.69 -14.39
C ALA A 396 -3.92 17.05 -14.97
N TYR A 397 -4.06 17.12 -16.30
CA TYR A 397 -4.53 18.33 -16.98
C TYR A 397 -6.01 18.61 -16.71
N MET A 398 -6.86 17.59 -16.58
CA MET A 398 -8.27 17.75 -16.23
C MET A 398 -8.43 18.34 -14.82
N TYR A 399 -7.72 17.82 -13.83
CA TYR A 399 -7.74 18.35 -12.46
C TYR A 399 -7.16 19.76 -12.40
N GLY A 400 -6.07 20.02 -13.13
CA GLY A 400 -5.52 21.35 -13.28
C GLY A 400 -6.52 22.34 -13.91
N ALA A 401 -7.30 21.89 -14.90
CA ALA A 401 -8.34 22.70 -15.53
C ALA A 401 -9.51 22.97 -14.58
N ILE A 402 -9.94 21.99 -13.79
CA ILE A 402 -10.98 22.14 -12.75
C ILE A 402 -10.54 23.17 -11.72
N VAL A 403 -9.32 23.07 -11.19
CA VAL A 403 -8.79 24.02 -10.19
C VAL A 403 -8.62 25.40 -10.80
N THR A 404 -8.17 25.51 -12.05
CA THR A 404 -8.07 26.79 -12.75
C THR A 404 -9.45 27.45 -12.90
N PHE A 405 -10.46 26.68 -13.35
CA PHE A 405 -11.84 27.16 -13.46
C PHE A 405 -12.39 27.60 -12.10
N LEU A 406 -12.23 26.77 -11.07
CA LEU A 406 -12.68 27.06 -9.71
C LEU A 406 -11.99 28.29 -9.13
N SER A 407 -10.69 28.47 -9.41
CA SER A 407 -9.93 29.67 -9.03
C SER A 407 -10.49 30.93 -9.69
N VAL A 408 -10.79 30.88 -10.99
CA VAL A 408 -11.41 32.01 -11.70
C VAL A 408 -12.78 32.32 -11.11
N VAL A 409 -13.62 31.32 -10.85
CA VAL A 409 -14.93 31.50 -10.21
C VAL A 409 -14.78 32.11 -8.81
N MET A 410 -13.82 31.63 -8.01
CA MET A 410 -13.52 32.17 -6.68
C MET A 410 -13.01 33.60 -6.73
N ILE A 411 -12.25 34.00 -7.76
CA ILE A 411 -11.84 35.39 -7.98
C ILE A 411 -13.05 36.27 -8.32
N LEU A 412 -13.94 35.78 -9.20
CA LEU A 412 -15.10 36.55 -9.64
C LEU A 412 -16.16 36.73 -8.53
N PHE A 413 -16.28 35.79 -7.59
CA PHE A 413 -17.32 35.83 -6.57
C PHE A 413 -17.23 37.06 -5.64
N PRO A 414 -16.09 37.38 -4.99
CA PRO A 414 -15.95 38.61 -4.21
C PRO A 414 -15.96 39.87 -5.07
N VAL A 415 -15.48 39.81 -6.32
CA VAL A 415 -15.57 40.93 -7.27
C VAL A 415 -17.03 41.28 -7.55
N TYR A 416 -17.87 40.27 -7.78
CA TYR A 416 -19.30 40.45 -8.00
C TYR A 416 -19.99 41.07 -6.78
N GLN A 417 -19.66 40.60 -5.57
CA GLN A 417 -20.17 41.22 -4.34
C GLN A 417 -19.71 42.68 -4.19
N ALA A 418 -18.42 42.96 -4.43
CA ALA A 418 -17.87 44.32 -4.35
C ALA A 418 -18.54 45.25 -5.38
N ALA A 419 -18.78 44.75 -6.59
CA ALA A 419 -19.48 45.47 -7.66
C ALA A 419 -20.96 45.77 -7.33
N LYS A 420 -21.58 45.16 -6.31
CA LYS A 420 -22.92 45.56 -5.82
C LYS A 420 -22.87 46.82 -4.96
N SER A 421 -21.82 47.01 -4.15
CA SER A 421 -21.68 48.18 -3.27
C SER A 421 -21.30 49.46 -4.03
N SER A 422 -21.67 50.63 -3.51
CA SER A 422 -21.31 51.97 -4.01
C SER A 422 -20.44 52.70 -2.98
N ILE A 423 -19.75 53.77 -3.39
CA ILE A 423 -18.89 54.60 -2.51
C ILE A 423 -19.62 54.99 -1.20
N VAL A 424 -20.90 55.35 -1.30
CA VAL A 424 -21.73 55.82 -0.17
C VAL A 424 -22.09 54.68 0.79
N THR A 425 -22.47 53.51 0.27
CA THR A 425 -22.76 52.33 1.09
C THR A 425 -21.51 51.78 1.77
N HIS A 426 -20.33 51.94 1.15
CA HIS A 426 -19.04 51.57 1.75
C HIS A 426 -18.66 52.45 2.94
N LYS A 427 -18.78 53.78 2.81
CA LYS A 427 -18.51 54.71 3.91
C LYS A 427 -19.52 54.53 5.05
N GLN A 428 -20.80 54.29 4.75
CA GLN A 428 -21.82 54.00 5.77
C GLN A 428 -21.62 52.65 6.47
N ALA A 429 -21.20 51.59 5.76
CA ALA A 429 -20.91 50.29 6.36
C ALA A 429 -19.67 50.31 7.27
N SER A 430 -18.65 51.10 6.91
CA SER A 430 -17.46 51.31 7.75
C SER A 430 -17.79 52.12 9.01
N ALA A 431 -18.76 53.05 8.93
CA ALA A 431 -19.24 53.83 10.07
C ALA A 431 -20.20 53.05 11.01
N ARG A 432 -20.87 52.00 10.49
CA ARG A 432 -21.85 51.18 11.25
C ARG A 432 -21.30 49.80 11.69
N ALA A 433 -19.98 49.63 11.75
CA ALA A 433 -19.34 48.34 12.06
C ALA A 433 -19.56 47.89 13.53
N GLY A 434 -20.81 47.54 13.88
CA GLY A 434 -21.22 47.05 15.18
C GLY A 434 -21.69 45.59 15.13
N GLY A 435 -20.92 44.70 15.77
CA GLY A 435 -21.37 43.50 16.49
C GLY A 435 -21.97 42.30 15.74
N LYS A 436 -22.92 42.48 14.80
CA LYS A 436 -23.77 41.37 14.29
C LYS A 436 -23.00 40.28 13.53
N SER A 437 -21.90 40.62 12.88
CA SER A 437 -21.11 39.67 12.07
C SER A 437 -20.33 38.64 12.90
N GLN A 438 -20.01 38.92 14.17
CA GLN A 438 -19.20 38.02 14.98
C GLN A 438 -19.99 36.87 15.62
N ARG A 439 -21.30 37.05 15.84
CA ARG A 439 -22.18 35.99 16.36
C ARG A 439 -22.47 34.92 15.30
N PHE A 440 -22.70 35.34 14.05
CA PHE A 440 -22.91 34.43 12.93
C PHE A 440 -21.72 33.49 12.72
N LEU A 441 -20.50 34.04 12.71
CA LEU A 441 -19.27 33.24 12.56
C LEU A 441 -19.05 32.26 13.72
N LEU A 442 -19.39 32.66 14.96
CA LEU A 442 -19.34 31.77 16.13
C LEU A 442 -20.29 30.58 15.98
N VAL A 443 -21.52 30.82 15.51
CA VAL A 443 -22.49 29.76 15.23
C VAL A 443 -21.97 28.83 14.14
N THR A 444 -21.35 29.36 13.08
CA THR A 444 -20.75 28.54 12.02
C THR A 444 -19.65 27.63 12.55
N SER A 445 -18.73 28.15 13.38
CA SER A 445 -17.67 27.32 13.98
C SER A 445 -18.22 26.22 14.88
N LEU A 446 -19.23 26.53 15.71
CA LEU A 446 -19.89 25.55 16.57
C LEU A 446 -20.66 24.50 15.77
N LEU A 447 -21.28 24.88 14.65
CA LEU A 447 -21.99 23.95 13.77
C LEU A 447 -21.02 22.97 13.11
N ILE A 448 -19.90 23.45 12.57
CA ILE A 448 -18.86 22.59 11.97
C ILE A 448 -18.30 21.63 13.02
N LEU A 449 -18.00 22.13 14.22
CA LEU A 449 -17.50 21.31 15.32
C LEU A 449 -18.54 20.27 15.77
N GLY A 450 -19.82 20.65 15.83
CA GLY A 450 -20.93 19.75 16.17
C GLY A 450 -21.08 18.61 15.16
N ILE A 451 -20.98 18.88 13.85
CA ILE A 451 -20.96 17.85 12.81
C ILE A 451 -19.78 16.90 13.01
N ALA A 452 -18.60 17.44 13.33
CA ALA A 452 -17.40 16.62 13.52
C ALA A 452 -17.48 15.71 14.76
N ILE A 453 -18.06 16.21 15.85
CA ILE A 453 -18.29 15.43 17.08
C ILE A 453 -19.36 14.36 16.84
N TYR A 454 -20.43 14.68 16.12
CA TYR A 454 -21.45 13.69 15.75
C TYR A 454 -20.88 12.58 14.86
N GLY A 455 -20.01 12.94 13.90
CA GLY A 455 -19.29 11.96 13.09
C GLY A 455 -18.41 11.03 13.93
N LEU A 456 -17.72 11.57 14.94
CA LEU A 456 -16.91 10.80 15.88
C LEU A 456 -17.74 9.84 16.72
N ASP A 457 -18.91 10.27 17.20
CA ASP A 457 -19.83 9.41 17.96
C ASP A 457 -20.37 8.27 17.10
N ASN A 458 -20.82 8.58 15.87
CA ASN A 458 -21.25 7.57 14.90
C ASN A 458 -20.15 6.56 14.58
N HIS A 459 -18.90 7.00 14.46
CA HIS A 459 -17.76 6.09 14.26
C HIS A 459 -17.54 5.21 15.49
N ARG A 460 -17.46 5.77 16.70
CA ARG A 460 -17.28 4.96 17.93
C ARG A 460 -18.35 3.90 18.10
N ASN A 461 -19.61 4.25 17.89
CA ASN A 461 -20.73 3.32 17.97
C ASN A 461 -20.61 2.18 16.93
N ARG A 462 -20.05 2.46 15.74
CA ARG A 462 -19.75 1.42 14.73
C ARG A 462 -18.58 0.53 15.14
N LEU A 463 -17.52 1.10 15.72
CA LEU A 463 -16.37 0.33 16.21
C LEU A 463 -16.79 -0.67 17.29
N ASP A 464 -17.55 -0.20 18.28
CA ASP A 464 -18.02 -1.02 19.40
C ASP A 464 -18.95 -2.14 18.89
N ALA A 465 -19.79 -1.85 17.89
CA ALA A 465 -20.63 -2.86 17.24
C ALA A 465 -19.80 -3.92 16.48
N MET A 466 -18.73 -3.53 15.79
CA MET A 466 -17.83 -4.47 15.09
C MET A 466 -17.13 -5.41 16.09
N LEU A 467 -16.53 -4.85 17.14
CA LEU A 467 -15.79 -5.61 18.15
C LEU A 467 -16.70 -6.57 18.95
N SER A 468 -17.93 -6.16 19.25
CA SER A 468 -18.86 -6.98 20.03
C SER A 468 -19.54 -8.09 19.23
N LEU A 469 -19.75 -7.88 17.92
CA LEU A 469 -20.43 -8.85 17.05
C LEU A 469 -19.46 -9.78 16.29
N GLY A 470 -18.14 -9.55 16.37
CA GLY A 470 -17.13 -10.36 15.67
C GLY A 470 -17.35 -10.41 14.14
N LEU A 471 -17.98 -9.37 13.58
CA LEU A 471 -18.31 -9.31 12.16
C LEU A 471 -17.03 -9.08 11.34
N ASN A 472 -16.79 -9.93 10.34
CA ASN A 472 -15.68 -9.77 9.40
C ASN A 472 -15.87 -8.48 8.56
N SER A 473 -14.80 -7.69 8.38
CA SER A 473 -14.82 -6.42 7.64
C SER A 473 -15.02 -6.58 6.14
N THR A 474 -15.03 -7.82 5.64
CA THR A 474 -15.16 -8.12 4.21
C THR A 474 -16.43 -7.57 3.56
N GLN A 475 -17.43 -7.11 4.35
CA GLN A 475 -18.64 -6.43 3.85
C GLN A 475 -18.74 -4.93 4.19
N LEU A 476 -17.78 -4.36 4.94
CA LEU A 476 -17.79 -2.95 5.32
C LEU A 476 -16.70 -2.20 4.55
N ASN A 477 -17.12 -1.63 3.41
CA ASN A 477 -16.33 -0.70 2.63
C ASN A 477 -15.63 0.32 3.55
N MET A 478 -14.35 0.57 3.31
CA MET A 478 -13.56 1.63 3.96
C MET A 478 -14.35 2.94 3.94
N ASP A 479 -14.86 3.39 5.09
CA ASP A 479 -15.73 4.55 5.19
C ASP A 479 -14.95 5.83 4.84
N PRO A 480 -15.28 6.54 3.74
CA PRO A 480 -14.57 7.77 3.36
C PRO A 480 -14.72 8.89 4.38
N LEU A 481 -15.66 8.76 5.32
CA LEU A 481 -15.87 9.69 6.44
C LEU A 481 -14.67 9.75 7.40
N LEU A 482 -13.85 8.70 7.43
CA LEU A 482 -12.80 8.54 8.42
C LEU A 482 -11.73 9.65 8.37
N PHE A 483 -11.45 10.24 7.20
CA PHE A 483 -10.56 11.41 7.08
C PHE A 483 -11.30 12.75 6.90
N ILE A 484 -12.56 12.74 6.49
CA ILE A 484 -13.37 13.97 6.33
C ILE A 484 -13.70 14.58 7.70
N VAL A 485 -14.10 13.75 8.66
CA VAL A 485 -14.51 14.19 10.00
C VAL A 485 -13.36 14.83 10.79
N PRO A 486 -12.13 14.26 10.85
CA PRO A 486 -10.98 14.91 11.48
C PRO A 486 -10.64 16.26 10.84
N SER A 487 -10.77 16.37 9.52
CA SER A 487 -10.53 17.62 8.79
C SER A 487 -11.51 18.71 9.22
N LEU A 488 -12.81 18.38 9.27
CA LEU A 488 -13.85 19.28 9.78
C LEU A 488 -13.62 19.65 11.25
N PHE A 489 -13.16 18.71 12.07
CA PHE A 489 -12.80 18.96 13.46
C PHE A 489 -11.66 19.97 13.59
N ILE A 490 -10.57 19.79 12.83
CA ILE A 490 -9.43 20.71 12.81
C ILE A 490 -9.89 22.13 12.45
N ILE A 491 -10.75 22.26 11.44
CA ILE A 491 -11.28 23.56 10.99
C ILE A 491 -12.18 24.17 12.07
N GLY A 492 -13.12 23.39 12.60
CA GLY A 492 -14.08 23.83 13.61
C GLY A 492 -13.38 24.28 14.90
N LEU A 493 -12.50 23.44 15.44
CA LEU A 493 -11.75 23.71 16.66
C LEU A 493 -10.73 24.85 16.46
N GLY A 494 -10.01 24.87 15.33
CA GLY A 494 -9.07 25.94 14.98
C GLY A 494 -9.76 27.31 14.91
N LEU A 495 -10.91 27.41 14.23
CA LEU A 495 -11.69 28.65 14.15
C LEU A 495 -12.25 29.07 15.52
N LEU A 496 -12.66 28.10 16.35
CA LEU A 496 -13.14 28.37 17.71
C LEU A 496 -12.02 28.91 18.61
N LEU A 497 -10.83 28.32 18.58
CA LEU A 497 -9.67 28.78 19.35
C LEU A 497 -9.19 30.16 18.89
N LEU A 498 -9.22 30.44 17.58
CA LEU A 498 -8.96 31.78 17.03
C LEU A 498 -9.95 32.86 17.50
N ARG A 499 -11.12 32.43 17.96
CA ARG A 499 -12.13 33.32 18.51
C ARG A 499 -11.89 33.63 19.98
N ILE A 500 -11.28 32.70 20.71
CA ILE A 500 -10.84 32.86 22.10
C ILE A 500 -9.55 33.70 22.16
N TYR A 501 -8.70 33.63 21.14
CA TYR A 501 -7.41 34.33 21.08
C TYR A 501 -7.44 35.84 21.43
N PRO A 502 -8.36 36.68 20.90
CA PRO A 502 -8.40 38.09 21.27
C PRO A 502 -8.68 38.35 22.75
N PHE A 503 -9.42 37.45 23.40
CA PHE A 503 -9.67 37.50 24.85
C PHE A 503 -8.41 37.11 25.63
N ALA A 504 -7.68 36.09 25.16
CA ALA A 504 -6.38 35.72 25.74
C ALA A 504 -5.37 36.88 25.67
N ILE A 505 -5.28 37.58 24.53
CA ILE A 505 -4.42 38.77 24.41
C ILE A 505 -4.85 39.90 25.36
N ARG A 506 -6.17 40.12 25.56
CA ARG A 506 -6.64 41.11 26.54
C ARG A 506 -6.27 40.74 27.97
N PHE A 507 -6.32 39.45 28.28
CA PHE A 507 -5.92 38.94 29.58
C PHE A 507 -4.42 39.15 29.83
N ILE A 508 -3.57 38.80 28.86
CA ILE A 508 -2.11 39.04 28.91
C ILE A 508 -1.81 40.54 29.02
N PHE A 509 -2.49 41.38 28.24
CA PHE A 509 -2.36 42.82 28.30
C PHE A 509 -2.73 43.36 29.70
N GLY A 510 -3.79 42.83 30.31
CA GLY A 510 -4.25 43.18 31.65
C GLY A 510 -3.21 42.87 32.74
N LEU A 511 -2.58 41.70 32.68
CA LEU A 511 -1.56 41.26 33.64
C LEU A 511 -0.31 42.15 33.64
N GLY A 512 0.18 42.55 32.46
CA GLY A 512 1.42 43.31 32.34
C GLY A 512 1.26 44.83 32.17
N LYS A 513 0.06 45.39 32.35
CA LYS A 513 -0.28 46.78 31.96
C LYS A 513 0.73 47.85 32.43
N LYS A 514 1.42 47.63 33.55
CA LYS A 514 2.42 48.55 34.10
C LYS A 514 3.86 48.32 33.61
N TRP A 515 4.17 47.16 33.03
CA TRP A 515 5.55 46.69 32.76
C TRP A 515 5.88 46.58 31.26
N TRP A 516 4.88 46.72 30.37
CA TRP A 516 5.11 46.61 28.93
C TRP A 516 5.88 47.82 28.36
N ASN A 517 6.97 47.55 27.62
CA ASN A 517 7.65 48.56 26.81
C ASN A 517 6.73 49.12 25.70
N ALA A 518 7.01 50.33 25.22
CA ALA A 518 6.16 51.05 24.25
C ALA A 518 5.80 50.23 22.98
N PRO A 519 6.71 49.48 22.32
CA PRO A 519 6.36 48.64 21.17
C PRO A 519 5.40 47.51 21.56
N MET A 520 5.63 46.84 22.68
CA MET A 520 4.80 45.71 23.12
C MET A 520 3.39 46.16 23.50
N TYR A 521 3.27 47.33 24.12
CA TYR A 521 1.98 47.96 24.43
C TYR A 521 1.17 48.25 23.16
N ALA A 522 1.80 48.83 22.14
CA ALA A 522 1.16 49.15 20.87
C ALA A 522 0.67 47.88 20.14
N ILE A 523 1.47 46.82 20.14
CA ILE A 523 1.14 45.56 19.45
C ILE A 523 0.01 44.82 20.15
N LEU A 524 0.07 44.66 21.49
CA LEU A 524 -0.97 43.94 22.24
C LEU A 524 -2.35 44.59 22.06
N THR A 525 -2.39 45.93 22.08
CA THR A 525 -3.63 46.67 21.84
C THR A 525 -4.10 46.59 20.39
N GLN A 526 -3.17 46.63 19.43
CA GLN A 526 -3.47 46.47 18.01
C GLN A 526 -4.02 45.07 17.71
N VAL A 527 -3.31 44.01 18.09
CA VAL A 527 -3.71 42.61 17.82
C VAL A 527 -5.04 42.27 18.49
N SER A 528 -5.29 42.77 19.70
CA SER A 528 -6.59 42.60 20.37
C SER A 528 -7.76 43.25 19.63
N ARG A 529 -7.53 44.40 18.96
CA ARG A 529 -8.58 45.18 18.28
C ARG A 529 -8.73 44.84 16.80
N SER A 530 -7.68 44.36 16.14
CA SER A 530 -7.64 44.06 14.70
C SER A 530 -7.66 42.55 14.38
N ALA A 531 -8.28 41.75 15.25
CA ALA A 531 -8.34 40.29 15.16
C ALA A 531 -8.78 39.73 13.79
N ARG A 532 -9.70 40.40 13.09
CA ARG A 532 -10.22 39.90 11.79
C ARG A 532 -9.14 39.85 10.70
N GLN A 533 -8.17 40.76 10.72
CA GLN A 533 -7.13 40.80 9.70
C GLN A 533 -6.17 39.61 9.85
N TYR A 534 -5.82 39.25 11.09
CA TYR A 534 -4.85 38.18 11.38
C TYR A 534 -5.44 36.77 11.34
N GLN A 535 -6.73 36.62 11.63
CA GLN A 535 -7.41 35.33 11.70
C GLN A 535 -7.21 34.49 10.43
N PHE A 536 -7.24 35.10 9.23
CA PHE A 536 -7.08 34.37 7.97
C PHE A 536 -5.75 33.62 7.86
N ILE A 537 -4.63 34.26 8.19
CA ILE A 537 -3.31 33.58 8.15
C ILE A 537 -3.22 32.53 9.23
N MET A 538 -3.68 32.87 10.43
CA MET A 538 -3.57 31.96 11.55
C MET A 538 -4.32 30.66 11.25
N VAL A 539 -5.43 30.70 10.50
CA VAL A 539 -6.11 29.49 10.01
C VAL A 539 -5.18 28.60 9.19
N PHE A 540 -4.39 29.14 8.26
CA PHE A 540 -3.46 28.33 7.47
C PHE A 540 -2.38 27.70 8.34
N LEU A 541 -1.73 28.48 9.20
CA LEU A 541 -0.70 27.95 10.09
C LEU A 541 -1.26 26.90 11.06
N ILE A 542 -2.47 27.13 11.60
CA ILE A 542 -3.18 26.18 12.48
C ILE A 542 -3.45 24.89 11.73
N MET A 543 -4.00 25.00 10.52
CA MET A 543 -4.41 23.84 9.73
C MET A 543 -3.20 23.07 9.20
N THR A 544 -2.15 23.73 8.73
CA THR A 544 -0.90 23.09 8.31
C THR A 544 -0.24 22.35 9.46
N MET A 545 -0.19 22.96 10.65
CA MET A 545 0.36 22.30 11.84
C MET A 545 -0.51 21.13 12.31
N ALA A 546 -1.83 21.31 12.37
CA ALA A 546 -2.75 20.28 12.84
C ALA A 546 -2.88 19.10 11.87
N ILE A 547 -2.97 19.35 10.56
CA ILE A 547 -2.95 18.31 9.52
C ILE A 547 -1.60 17.62 9.51
N GLY A 548 -0.48 18.36 9.55
CA GLY A 548 0.85 17.75 9.60
C GLY A 548 1.04 16.81 10.78
N LEU A 549 0.61 17.23 11.97
CA LEU A 549 0.69 16.40 13.17
C LEU A 549 -0.21 15.17 13.09
N PHE A 550 -1.45 15.36 12.63
CA PHE A 550 -2.39 14.27 12.41
C PHE A 550 -1.83 13.26 11.40
N SER A 551 -1.36 13.72 10.24
CA SER A 551 -0.78 12.87 9.19
C SER A 551 0.47 12.12 9.66
N ALA A 552 1.37 12.79 10.38
CA ALA A 552 2.58 12.17 10.92
C ALA A 552 2.24 11.06 11.93
N SER A 553 1.41 11.37 12.93
CA SER A 553 1.01 10.38 13.93
C SER A 553 0.15 9.27 13.33
N SER A 554 -0.70 9.56 12.35
CA SER A 554 -1.48 8.55 11.62
C SER A 554 -0.56 7.55 10.90
N ALA A 555 0.40 8.05 10.12
CA ALA A 555 1.34 7.21 9.37
C ALA A 555 2.21 6.37 10.32
N ARG A 556 2.75 6.99 11.38
CA ARG A 556 3.58 6.33 12.39
C ARG A 556 2.79 5.24 13.13
N THR A 557 1.58 5.56 13.55
CA THR A 557 0.68 4.63 14.23
C THR A 557 0.34 3.44 13.35
N ILE A 558 -0.03 3.66 12.08
CA ILE A 558 -0.33 2.57 11.14
C ILE A 558 0.91 1.68 10.98
N HIS A 559 2.07 2.26 10.67
CA HIS A 559 3.29 1.49 10.40
C HIS A 559 3.72 0.63 11.60
N GLN A 560 3.78 1.22 12.79
CA GLN A 560 4.23 0.51 13.99
C GLN A 560 3.23 -0.55 14.45
N ASN A 561 1.91 -0.29 14.43
CA ASN A 561 0.94 -1.33 14.78
C ASN A 561 0.96 -2.49 13.78
N MET A 562 1.22 -2.23 12.49
CA MET A 562 1.35 -3.30 11.50
C MET A 562 2.65 -4.10 11.66
N GLU A 563 3.75 -3.44 12.00
CA GLU A 563 5.02 -4.11 12.34
C GLU A 563 4.88 -4.96 13.61
N GLU A 564 4.27 -4.43 14.66
CA GLU A 564 3.96 -5.16 15.89
C GLU A 564 3.04 -6.35 15.62
N ARG A 565 2.06 -6.22 14.71
CA ARG A 565 1.21 -7.33 14.28
C ARG A 565 2.01 -8.45 13.64
N ILE A 566 2.90 -8.13 12.68
CA ILE A 566 3.73 -9.14 11.99
C ILE A 566 4.61 -9.87 13.00
N ARG A 567 5.29 -9.12 13.89
CA ARG A 567 6.12 -9.69 14.96
C ARG A 567 5.30 -10.56 15.93
N TYR A 568 4.10 -10.11 16.31
CA TYR A 568 3.21 -10.86 17.19
C TYR A 568 2.68 -12.16 16.56
N ALA A 569 2.35 -12.11 15.27
CA ALA A 569 1.81 -13.22 14.50
C ALA A 569 2.83 -14.34 14.30
N ALA A 570 4.11 -14.00 14.11
CA ALA A 570 5.20 -14.96 14.03
C ALA A 570 5.69 -15.43 15.41
N GLY A 571 5.72 -14.54 16.41
CA GLY A 571 6.09 -14.85 17.79
C GLY A 571 7.59 -14.85 18.11
N ALA A 572 8.47 -14.99 17.13
CA ALA A 572 9.93 -14.86 17.23
C ALA A 572 10.51 -14.29 15.92
N ASP A 573 11.80 -13.93 15.89
CA ASP A 573 12.43 -13.35 14.68
C ASP A 573 12.43 -14.35 13.51
N VAL A 574 12.70 -15.62 13.80
CA VAL A 574 12.62 -16.72 12.83
C VAL A 574 11.91 -17.91 13.45
N VAL A 575 10.99 -18.51 12.69
CA VAL A 575 10.33 -19.77 13.05
C VAL A 575 10.67 -20.82 11.99
N ILE A 576 11.28 -21.92 12.43
CA ILE A 576 11.68 -23.03 11.56
C ILE A 576 10.81 -24.24 11.85
N GLU A 577 10.23 -24.81 10.79
CA GLU A 577 9.60 -26.12 10.82
C GLU A 577 10.62 -27.18 10.39
N PRO A 578 11.20 -27.97 11.32
CA PRO A 578 12.20 -28.97 10.98
C PRO A 578 11.57 -30.18 10.27
N LEU A 579 12.34 -30.86 9.39
CA LEU A 579 11.88 -32.10 8.77
C LEU A 579 12.03 -33.28 9.76
N TRP A 580 10.90 -33.80 10.25
CA TRP A 580 10.89 -35.00 11.09
C TRP A 580 10.86 -36.28 10.25
N GLY A 581 11.66 -37.28 10.64
CA GLY A 581 11.55 -38.62 10.07
C GLY A 581 10.25 -39.26 10.55
N SER A 582 9.44 -39.83 9.64
CA SER A 582 8.24 -40.60 10.03
C SER A 582 8.35 -42.06 9.61
N ARG A 583 7.96 -42.97 10.49
CA ARG A 583 7.81 -44.40 10.20
C ARG A 583 6.35 -44.78 10.38
N ASN A 584 5.70 -45.19 9.30
CA ASN A 584 4.34 -45.72 9.35
C ASN A 584 4.40 -47.13 9.97
N ILE A 585 3.65 -47.36 11.05
CA ILE A 585 3.38 -48.73 11.49
C ILE A 585 2.17 -49.23 10.70
N ILE A 586 2.36 -50.30 9.93
CA ILE A 586 1.23 -51.06 9.41
C ILE A 586 0.75 -51.93 10.58
N SER A 587 -0.26 -51.48 11.31
CA SER A 587 -0.92 -52.34 12.30
C SER A 587 -1.69 -53.42 11.54
N SER A 588 -1.13 -54.61 11.44
CA SER A 588 -1.81 -55.77 10.86
C SER A 588 -2.81 -56.34 11.87
N ASN A 589 -3.84 -55.56 12.22
CA ASN A 589 -4.96 -56.11 12.98
C ASN A 589 -5.97 -56.71 11.98
N ARG A 590 -5.81 -58.02 11.72
CA ARG A 590 -6.82 -58.82 11.04
C ARG A 590 -8.00 -59.02 11.99
N SER A 591 -8.97 -58.12 11.95
CA SER A 591 -10.33 -58.39 12.43
C SER A 591 -11.31 -58.06 11.32
N SER A 592 -11.97 -59.11 10.85
CA SER A 592 -13.01 -59.13 9.83
C SER A 592 -14.28 -58.42 10.29
N SER A 593 -14.71 -57.37 9.60
CA SER A 593 -16.12 -57.16 9.23
C SER A 593 -16.27 -55.94 8.32
N ASN A 594 -17.10 -56.09 7.28
CA ASN A 594 -17.52 -55.04 6.37
C ASN A 594 -18.11 -53.83 7.12
N SER A 595 -17.43 -52.70 7.03
CA SER A 595 -17.98 -51.34 7.10
C SER A 595 -16.99 -50.43 6.40
N SER A 596 -17.48 -49.56 5.54
CA SER A 596 -16.73 -48.51 4.85
C SER A 596 -15.87 -47.71 5.83
N ALA A 597 -14.58 -48.04 5.87
CA ALA A 597 -13.58 -47.30 6.62
C ALA A 597 -13.24 -46.02 5.86
N THR A 598 -13.70 -44.89 6.40
CA THR A 598 -12.89 -43.67 6.37
C THR A 598 -11.47 -44.05 6.79
N LEU A 599 -10.46 -43.56 6.06
CA LEU A 599 -9.06 -43.79 6.39
C LEU A 599 -8.82 -43.35 7.84
N GLY A 600 -8.80 -44.33 8.75
CA GLY A 600 -8.33 -44.15 10.12
C GLY A 600 -6.87 -43.76 10.07
N ASP A 601 -6.54 -42.74 10.85
CA ASP A 601 -5.22 -42.13 10.94
C ASP A 601 -4.16 -43.22 11.14
N LYS A 602 -3.22 -43.33 10.20
CA LYS A 602 -2.11 -44.27 10.34
C LYS A 602 -1.24 -43.72 11.46
N GLU A 603 -1.11 -44.44 12.57
CA GLU A 603 -0.25 -44.04 13.68
C GLU A 603 1.20 -43.88 13.17
N ARG A 604 1.60 -42.62 12.96
CA ARG A 604 2.94 -42.25 12.47
C ARG A 604 3.84 -42.08 13.69
N ILE A 605 4.88 -42.91 13.79
CA ILE A 605 5.95 -42.65 14.75
C ILE A 605 6.88 -41.60 14.13
N TYR A 606 6.97 -40.45 14.79
CA TYR A 606 7.92 -39.41 14.44
C TYR A 606 9.24 -39.63 15.19
N ILE A 607 10.35 -39.37 14.51
CA ILE A 607 11.71 -39.43 15.06
C ILE A 607 12.20 -37.99 15.18
N GLU A 608 12.50 -37.59 16.42
CA GLU A 608 12.95 -36.25 16.76
C GLU A 608 14.33 -35.94 16.14
N PRO A 609 14.47 -34.84 15.39
CA PRO A 609 15.78 -34.39 14.91
C PRO A 609 16.63 -33.86 16.07
N PRO A 610 17.98 -33.92 15.98
CA PRO A 610 18.84 -33.41 17.04
C PRO A 610 18.64 -31.90 17.22
N PHE A 611 18.43 -31.44 18.45
CA PHE A 611 18.17 -30.03 18.77
C PHE A 611 19.44 -29.16 18.88
N LEU A 612 20.54 -29.71 19.40
CA LEU A 612 21.80 -28.97 19.62
C LEU A 612 22.34 -28.21 18.39
N PRO A 613 22.28 -28.75 17.15
CA PRO A 613 22.75 -28.04 15.98
C PRO A 613 22.07 -26.69 15.72
N TYR A 614 20.83 -26.50 16.20
CA TYR A 614 20.08 -25.26 16.07
C TYR A 614 20.56 -24.19 17.06
N SER A 615 20.94 -24.58 18.28
CA SER A 615 21.48 -23.67 19.31
C SER A 615 22.90 -23.19 18.99
N ASP A 616 23.69 -24.02 18.30
CA ASP A 616 25.10 -23.74 17.95
C ASP A 616 25.26 -22.98 16.60
N LEU A 617 24.17 -22.45 16.04
CA LEU A 617 24.20 -21.71 14.79
C LEU A 617 24.89 -20.35 14.98
N PRO A 618 25.81 -19.97 14.07
CA PRO A 618 26.44 -18.66 14.13
C PRO A 618 25.36 -17.58 13.95
N GLY A 619 25.34 -16.59 14.83
CA GLY A 619 24.42 -15.46 14.74
C GLY A 619 23.09 -15.60 15.50
N VAL A 620 22.78 -16.78 16.02
CA VAL A 620 21.58 -16.99 16.87
C VAL A 620 21.90 -16.57 18.32
N GLU A 621 21.01 -15.82 18.96
CA GLU A 621 21.10 -15.42 20.37
C GLU A 621 20.46 -16.48 21.28
N SER A 622 19.25 -16.92 20.95
CA SER A 622 18.51 -17.94 21.71
C SER A 622 17.58 -18.73 20.80
N VAL A 623 17.23 -19.94 21.24
CA VAL A 623 16.37 -20.87 20.51
C VAL A 623 15.36 -21.48 21.49
N ALA A 624 14.10 -21.64 21.08
CA ALA A 624 13.06 -22.27 21.88
C ALA A 624 12.31 -23.35 21.09
N GLN A 625 11.95 -24.43 21.78
CA GLN A 625 11.06 -25.47 21.25
C GLN A 625 9.62 -25.08 21.56
N VAL A 626 8.78 -25.00 20.53
CA VAL A 626 7.36 -24.64 20.67
C VAL A 626 6.51 -25.70 19.98
N PHE A 627 5.78 -26.47 20.78
CA PHE A 627 4.82 -27.46 20.29
C PHE A 627 3.44 -26.82 20.20
N THR A 628 2.82 -26.82 19.02
CA THR A 628 1.45 -26.33 18.85
C THR A 628 0.54 -27.45 18.35
N LYS A 629 -0.63 -27.59 18.97
CA LYS A 629 -1.67 -28.52 18.51
C LYS A 629 -3.04 -27.88 18.63
N ASN A 630 -3.69 -27.69 17.50
CA ASN A 630 -5.02 -27.10 17.44
C ASN A 630 -6.11 -28.17 17.63
N GLY A 631 -7.24 -27.78 18.20
CA GLY A 631 -8.43 -28.64 18.25
C GLY A 631 -8.35 -29.80 19.26
N VAL A 632 -7.71 -29.60 20.40
CA VAL A 632 -7.51 -30.61 21.45
C VAL A 632 -8.71 -30.65 22.39
N TYR A 633 -9.19 -31.85 22.73
CA TYR A 633 -10.27 -32.01 23.70
C TYR A 633 -9.78 -31.74 25.12
N MET A 634 -10.51 -30.85 25.81
CA MET A 634 -10.33 -30.51 27.21
C MET A 634 -11.56 -30.95 27.99
N ASP A 635 -11.33 -31.67 29.08
CA ASP A 635 -12.31 -32.01 30.09
C ASP A 635 -11.97 -31.29 31.40
N SER A 636 -12.99 -30.81 32.08
CA SER A 636 -12.89 -30.16 33.39
C SER A 636 -14.14 -30.50 34.18
N PRO A 637 -14.05 -30.64 35.52
CA PRO A 637 -15.21 -30.88 36.36
C PRO A 637 -16.37 -29.89 36.14
N ALA A 638 -16.08 -28.68 35.64
CA ALA A 638 -17.07 -27.65 35.35
C ALA A 638 -17.60 -27.68 33.91
N SER A 639 -16.78 -28.04 32.92
CA SER A 639 -17.17 -27.95 31.49
C SER A 639 -16.19 -28.67 30.56
N THR A 640 -16.70 -29.22 29.46
CA THR A 640 -15.90 -29.77 28.35
C THR A 640 -15.78 -28.77 27.21
N GLY A 641 -14.71 -28.85 26.42
CA GLY A 641 -14.55 -28.03 25.21
C GLY A 641 -13.35 -28.42 24.37
N VAL A 642 -13.21 -27.76 23.22
CA VAL A 642 -12.05 -27.87 22.36
C VAL A 642 -11.16 -26.64 22.56
N VAL A 643 -9.85 -26.87 22.70
CA VAL A 643 -8.83 -25.84 22.96
C VAL A 643 -7.60 -26.06 22.09
N ASP A 644 -6.88 -24.99 21.82
CA ASP A 644 -5.55 -25.07 21.22
C ASP A 644 -4.51 -25.17 22.33
N PHE A 645 -3.64 -26.17 22.23
CA PHE A 645 -2.60 -26.40 23.21
C PHE A 645 -1.25 -25.95 22.67
N MET A 646 -0.53 -25.17 23.47
CA MET A 646 0.84 -24.75 23.20
C MET A 646 1.77 -25.25 24.31
N GLY A 647 2.71 -26.13 23.95
CA GLY A 647 3.77 -26.62 24.84
C GLY A 647 5.05 -25.82 24.64
N ILE A 648 5.57 -25.21 25.71
CA ILE A 648 6.79 -24.40 25.65
C ILE A 648 7.82 -24.84 26.69
N VAL A 649 9.08 -24.46 26.49
CA VAL A 649 10.11 -24.49 27.53
C VAL A 649 10.27 -23.08 28.08
N THR A 650 9.86 -22.84 29.33
CA THR A 650 9.74 -21.49 29.92
C THR A 650 10.96 -20.57 29.81
N ASP A 651 12.18 -21.04 30.14
CA ASP A 651 13.40 -20.20 30.08
C ASP A 651 13.77 -19.84 28.63
N ASP A 652 13.86 -20.85 27.76
CA ASP A 652 14.19 -20.67 26.34
C ASP A 652 13.17 -19.80 25.63
N PHE A 653 11.88 -20.03 25.89
CA PHE A 653 10.77 -19.26 25.32
C PHE A 653 10.82 -17.80 25.77
N GLY A 654 11.06 -17.53 27.05
CA GLY A 654 11.12 -16.15 27.58
C GLY A 654 12.27 -15.32 27.01
N ARG A 655 13.37 -15.95 26.56
CA ARG A 655 14.50 -15.27 25.92
C ARG A 655 14.30 -15.05 24.42
N THR A 656 13.52 -15.94 23.79
CA THR A 656 13.40 -16.03 22.33
C THR A 656 12.13 -15.35 21.80
N ALA A 657 11.02 -15.47 22.51
CA ALA A 657 9.73 -14.96 22.06
C ALA A 657 9.68 -13.43 22.08
N TRP A 658 9.13 -12.85 21.02
CA TRP A 658 8.77 -11.44 20.97
C TRP A 658 7.39 -11.24 21.61
N PHE A 659 7.28 -10.28 22.53
CA PHE A 659 6.02 -9.91 23.14
C PHE A 659 6.02 -8.41 23.47
N ARG A 660 4.90 -7.74 23.22
CA ARG A 660 4.76 -6.31 23.51
C ARG A 660 4.49 -6.08 24.99
N ASP A 661 5.22 -5.14 25.58
CA ASP A 661 5.01 -4.69 26.96
C ASP A 661 3.61 -4.08 27.14
N GLY A 662 2.99 -4.31 28.30
CA GLY A 662 1.69 -3.74 28.66
C GLY A 662 0.46 -4.49 28.11
N LEU A 663 0.64 -5.60 27.37
CA LEU A 663 -0.47 -6.46 26.95
C LEU A 663 -1.07 -7.29 28.08
N LEU A 664 -0.25 -7.64 29.07
CA LEU A 664 -0.64 -8.39 30.26
C LEU A 664 -0.51 -7.50 31.49
N ALA A 665 -1.21 -7.85 32.56
CA ALA A 665 -1.12 -7.12 33.84
C ALA A 665 0.29 -7.15 34.45
N HIS A 666 1.03 -8.23 34.19
CA HIS A 666 2.41 -8.45 34.60
C HIS A 666 3.27 -8.76 33.37
N HIS A 667 4.59 -8.58 33.48
CA HIS A 667 5.49 -8.92 32.39
C HIS A 667 5.41 -10.43 32.08
N LEU A 668 5.51 -10.83 30.80
CA LEU A 668 5.38 -12.24 30.36
C LEU A 668 6.26 -13.20 31.20
N ASN A 669 7.51 -12.80 31.45
CA ASN A 669 8.47 -13.55 32.26
C ASN A 669 7.96 -13.87 33.69
N GLU A 670 7.09 -13.07 34.30
CA GLU A 670 6.51 -13.40 35.61
C GLU A 670 5.59 -14.61 35.51
N TYR A 671 4.77 -14.71 34.46
CA TYR A 671 3.92 -15.87 34.19
C TYR A 671 4.75 -17.12 33.86
N LEU A 672 5.81 -16.98 33.05
CA LEU A 672 6.71 -18.08 32.73
C LEU A 672 7.43 -18.60 33.99
N ASN A 673 7.85 -17.71 34.89
CA ASN A 673 8.45 -18.09 36.17
C ASN A 673 7.48 -18.83 37.10
N LEU A 674 6.17 -18.56 37.03
CA LEU A 674 5.17 -19.33 37.77
C LEU A 674 5.06 -20.76 37.23
N MET A 675 5.03 -20.92 35.89
CA MET A 675 5.01 -22.25 35.26
C MET A 675 6.31 -23.04 35.51
N ALA A 676 7.45 -22.36 35.56
CA ALA A 676 8.74 -23.00 35.82
C ALA A 676 8.83 -23.67 37.20
N ARG A 677 8.03 -23.23 38.19
CA ARG A 677 8.03 -23.81 39.55
C ARG A 677 7.27 -25.13 39.64
N GLU A 678 6.20 -25.29 38.87
CA GLU A 678 5.31 -26.45 38.93
C GLU A 678 5.04 -26.95 37.50
N PRO A 679 5.58 -28.10 37.08
CA PRO A 679 5.46 -28.58 35.68
C PRO A 679 4.01 -28.82 35.20
N SER A 680 3.09 -29.04 36.13
CA SER A 680 1.66 -29.22 35.88
C SER A 680 0.89 -27.90 35.70
N ALA A 681 1.53 -26.76 35.92
CA ALA A 681 0.91 -25.45 35.80
C ALA A 681 0.63 -25.12 34.33
N VAL A 682 -0.56 -24.56 34.08
CA VAL A 682 -0.94 -24.02 32.77
C VAL A 682 -1.45 -22.59 32.87
N LEU A 683 -1.24 -21.85 31.79
CA LEU A 683 -1.88 -20.57 31.54
C LEU A 683 -3.05 -20.81 30.58
N ILE A 684 -4.21 -20.22 30.87
CA ILE A 684 -5.37 -20.30 30.00
C ILE A 684 -5.73 -18.95 29.43
N SER A 685 -6.31 -18.92 28.22
CA SER A 685 -6.83 -17.67 27.67
C SER A 685 -8.04 -17.19 28.48
N LYS A 686 -8.22 -15.86 28.54
CA LYS A 686 -9.41 -15.25 29.13
C LYS A 686 -10.70 -15.65 28.40
N THR A 687 -10.64 -15.84 27.08
CA THR A 687 -11.76 -16.37 26.29
C THR A 687 -12.26 -17.71 26.83
N LEU A 688 -11.33 -18.60 27.19
CA LEU A 688 -11.65 -19.91 27.78
C LEU A 688 -12.19 -19.77 29.20
N ALA A 689 -11.56 -18.91 30.01
CA ALA A 689 -11.98 -18.66 31.38
C ALA A 689 -13.41 -18.09 31.46
N ASP A 690 -13.76 -17.14 30.59
CA ASP A 690 -15.08 -16.50 30.57
C ASP A 690 -16.17 -17.42 30.00
N GLN A 691 -15.88 -18.16 28.92
CA GLN A 691 -16.84 -19.09 28.31
C GLN A 691 -17.16 -20.30 29.20
N LYS A 692 -16.16 -20.82 29.92
CA LYS A 692 -16.25 -22.05 30.69
C LYS A 692 -16.24 -21.81 32.21
N THR A 693 -16.29 -20.55 32.62
CA THR A 693 -16.29 -20.07 34.02
C THR A 693 -15.17 -20.64 34.90
N LEU A 694 -14.01 -20.92 34.28
CA LEU A 694 -12.83 -21.47 34.94
C LEU A 694 -12.09 -20.41 35.76
N LYS A 695 -11.52 -20.82 36.89
CA LYS A 695 -10.75 -19.97 37.80
C LYS A 695 -9.33 -20.49 38.00
N VAL A 696 -8.46 -19.62 38.48
CA VAL A 696 -7.13 -20.00 38.96
C VAL A 696 -7.28 -21.01 40.10
N GLY A 697 -6.63 -22.17 39.96
CA GLY A 697 -6.70 -23.30 40.88
C GLY A 697 -7.53 -24.49 40.38
N ASP A 698 -8.32 -24.33 39.31
CA ASP A 698 -9.10 -25.43 38.74
C ASP A 698 -8.18 -26.43 38.01
N SER A 699 -8.59 -27.71 37.98
CA SER A 699 -7.86 -28.75 37.24
C SER A 699 -8.47 -29.02 35.87
N LEU A 700 -7.60 -29.18 34.86
CA LEU A 700 -7.96 -29.43 33.47
C LEU A 700 -7.34 -30.74 33.02
N ASP A 701 -8.12 -31.60 32.39
CA ASP A 701 -7.67 -32.85 31.78
C ASP A 701 -7.68 -32.68 30.26
N ILE A 702 -6.49 -32.68 29.65
CA ILE A 702 -6.32 -32.38 28.22
C ILE A 702 -5.87 -33.62 27.47
N GLN A 703 -6.59 -33.98 26.40
CA GLN A 703 -6.33 -35.17 25.60
C GLN A 703 -5.48 -34.84 24.36
N LEU A 704 -4.16 -34.78 24.53
CA LEU A 704 -3.22 -34.43 23.46
C LEU A 704 -2.95 -35.54 22.43
N SER A 705 -3.24 -36.80 22.74
CA SER A 705 -3.04 -37.97 21.87
C SER A 705 -4.13 -39.01 22.13
N GLU A 706 -4.15 -40.13 21.40
CA GLU A 706 -5.09 -41.24 21.64
C GLU A 706 -4.88 -41.93 23.02
N SER A 707 -3.82 -41.54 23.75
CA SER A 707 -3.49 -41.97 25.10
C SER A 707 -4.35 -41.30 26.19
N THR A 708 -4.08 -41.66 27.46
CA THR A 708 -4.74 -41.10 28.64
C THR A 708 -4.65 -39.57 28.71
N PRO A 709 -5.71 -38.86 29.13
CA PRO A 709 -5.69 -37.41 29.29
C PRO A 709 -4.66 -37.00 30.34
N ILE A 710 -4.01 -35.86 30.11
CA ILE A 710 -2.98 -35.31 31.00
C ILE A 710 -3.63 -34.24 31.88
N ARG A 711 -3.43 -34.38 33.20
CA ARG A 711 -3.94 -33.44 34.19
C ARG A 711 -3.01 -32.24 34.38
N PHE A 712 -3.62 -31.06 34.33
CA PHE A 712 -3.02 -29.74 34.53
C PHE A 712 -3.79 -28.94 35.57
N ILE A 713 -3.15 -27.88 36.12
CA ILE A 713 -3.76 -26.96 37.08
C ILE A 713 -3.61 -25.53 36.55
N VAL A 714 -4.69 -24.76 36.57
CA VAL A 714 -4.69 -23.36 36.10
C VAL A 714 -3.97 -22.46 37.10
N TYR A 715 -2.86 -21.85 36.69
CA TYR A 715 -2.08 -20.92 37.54
C TYR A 715 -2.24 -19.46 37.12
N GLY A 716 -2.62 -19.20 35.88
CA GLY A 716 -2.82 -17.85 35.37
C GLY A 716 -3.80 -17.80 34.22
N ILE A 717 -4.45 -16.64 34.09
CA ILE A 717 -5.33 -16.33 32.97
C ILE A 717 -4.68 -15.17 32.21
N VAL A 718 -4.53 -15.32 30.90
CA VAL A 718 -3.87 -14.35 30.01
C VAL A 718 -4.83 -13.83 28.95
N ASP A 719 -4.79 -12.52 28.70
CA ASP A 719 -5.58 -11.90 27.62
C ASP A 719 -4.94 -12.18 26.24
N TYR A 720 -3.60 -12.15 26.18
CA TYR A 720 -2.80 -12.28 24.96
C TYR A 720 -1.58 -13.19 25.20
N PHE A 721 -1.11 -13.86 24.16
CA PHE A 721 0.08 -14.72 24.18
C PHE A 721 0.70 -14.76 22.76
N PRO A 722 2.03 -14.86 22.58
CA PRO A 722 2.63 -14.89 21.23
C PRO A 722 1.89 -15.85 20.28
N THR A 723 1.58 -15.39 19.05
CA THR A 723 0.77 -16.08 18.01
C THR A 723 -0.73 -16.30 18.33
N PHE A 724 -1.19 -16.04 19.56
CA PHE A 724 -2.58 -16.26 19.95
C PHE A 724 -3.48 -15.06 19.67
N ASN A 725 -4.59 -15.34 19.00
CA ASN A 725 -5.58 -14.35 18.61
C ASN A 725 -6.97 -14.69 19.19
N PRO A 726 -7.47 -13.93 20.18
CA PRO A 726 -8.77 -14.17 20.81
C PRO A 726 -9.99 -13.84 19.94
N TYR A 727 -9.85 -13.05 18.87
CA TYR A 727 -10.97 -12.64 18.00
C TYR A 727 -11.24 -13.63 16.86
N LEU A 728 -10.29 -14.52 16.56
CA LEU A 728 -10.51 -15.61 15.62
C LEU A 728 -11.65 -16.52 16.12
N THR A 729 -12.67 -16.68 15.28
CA THR A 729 -13.77 -17.61 15.51
C THR A 729 -13.52 -18.90 14.74
N GLY A 730 -13.36 -20.01 15.48
CA GLY A 730 -13.33 -21.36 14.93
C GLY A 730 -14.73 -21.96 14.82
N ASN A 731 -14.82 -23.21 14.35
CA ASN A 731 -16.08 -23.94 14.18
C ASN A 731 -16.92 -24.10 15.47
N GLU A 732 -16.31 -23.93 16.66
CA GLU A 732 -16.98 -24.03 17.97
C GLU A 732 -17.06 -22.69 18.75
N GLY A 733 -16.74 -21.55 18.11
CA GLY A 733 -16.73 -20.22 18.76
C GLY A 733 -15.35 -19.58 18.82
N ALA A 734 -15.14 -18.63 19.74
CA ALA A 734 -13.84 -17.94 19.86
C ALA A 734 -12.71 -18.92 20.22
N ARG A 735 -11.52 -18.69 19.67
CA ARG A 735 -10.32 -19.51 19.89
C ARG A 735 -9.93 -19.52 21.38
N ASN A 736 -9.68 -20.71 21.91
CA ASN A 736 -9.33 -20.94 23.32
C ASN A 736 -7.91 -21.50 23.40
N LEU A 737 -7.04 -20.92 24.22
CA LEU A 737 -5.64 -21.34 24.35
C LEU A 737 -5.36 -21.92 25.72
N VAL A 738 -4.59 -23.00 25.76
CA VAL A 738 -3.91 -23.51 26.96
C VAL A 738 -2.41 -23.59 26.69
N VAL A 739 -1.62 -22.92 27.51
CA VAL A 739 -0.15 -22.98 27.47
C VAL A 739 0.35 -23.82 28.62
N GLY A 740 1.18 -24.82 28.33
CA GLY A 740 1.79 -25.70 29.34
C GLY A 740 3.27 -25.97 29.07
N GLN A 741 3.93 -26.63 30.01
CA GLN A 741 5.35 -26.98 29.88
C GLN A 741 5.54 -28.19 28.95
N LEU A 742 6.42 -28.05 27.95
CA LEU A 742 6.75 -29.08 26.98
C LEU A 742 7.36 -30.33 27.65
N ASP A 743 8.27 -30.13 28.61
CA ASP A 743 8.94 -31.25 29.32
C ASP A 743 7.96 -32.14 30.09
N TYR A 744 6.87 -31.55 30.59
CA TYR A 744 5.84 -32.29 31.33
C TYR A 744 5.03 -33.23 30.44
N ILE A 745 4.79 -32.84 29.18
CA ILE A 745 4.06 -33.65 28.21
C ILE A 745 4.95 -34.63 27.47
N ARG A 746 6.23 -34.30 27.22
CA ARG A 746 7.19 -35.12 26.46
C ARG A 746 7.35 -36.55 27.01
N GLY A 747 7.27 -36.72 28.32
CA GLY A 747 7.34 -38.03 28.99
C GLY A 747 6.04 -38.86 28.96
N ARG A 748 4.94 -38.31 28.44
CA ARG A 748 3.58 -38.88 28.52
C ARG A 748 2.87 -38.99 27.17
N MET A 749 3.51 -38.53 26.10
CA MET A 749 3.00 -38.61 24.74
C MET A 749 4.08 -39.17 23.80
N ALA A 750 3.65 -39.73 22.66
CA ALA A 750 4.57 -40.05 21.58
C ALA A 750 5.22 -38.77 21.03
N ALA A 751 6.43 -38.88 20.51
CA ALA A 751 7.11 -37.74 19.89
C ALA A 751 6.25 -37.18 18.74
N GLN A 752 6.09 -35.86 18.74
CA GLN A 752 5.31 -35.11 17.75
C GLN A 752 6.17 -33.95 17.23
N PRO A 753 5.96 -33.53 15.96
CA PRO A 753 6.62 -32.36 15.41
C PRO A 753 6.38 -31.11 16.26
N TYR A 754 7.45 -30.34 16.47
CA TYR A 754 7.41 -29.01 17.10
C TYR A 754 8.19 -28.03 16.22
N ASP A 755 7.86 -26.75 16.38
CA ASP A 755 8.53 -25.65 15.70
C ASP A 755 9.71 -25.15 16.55
N ILE A 756 10.72 -24.62 15.86
CA ILE A 756 11.91 -24.06 16.48
C ILE A 756 11.88 -22.55 16.29
N TRP A 757 11.67 -21.84 17.39
CA TRP A 757 11.71 -20.37 17.40
C TRP A 757 13.14 -19.93 17.66
N MET A 758 13.57 -18.88 16.98
CA MET A 758 14.92 -18.34 17.10
C MET A 758 14.89 -16.83 17.21
N LYS A 759 15.82 -16.31 18.00
CA LYS A 759 16.11 -14.89 18.11
C LYS A 759 17.50 -14.61 17.55
N LEU A 760 17.61 -13.63 16.68
CA LEU A 760 18.84 -13.34 15.96
C LEU A 760 19.61 -12.17 16.59
N LYS A 761 20.93 -12.16 16.38
CA LYS A 761 21.76 -11.00 16.68
C LYS A 761 21.57 -9.92 15.61
N PRO A 762 21.69 -8.62 15.96
CA PRO A 762 21.25 -7.50 15.13
C PRO A 762 21.98 -7.25 13.78
N ASP A 763 22.85 -8.16 13.31
CA ASP A 763 23.67 -8.00 12.09
C ASP A 763 23.76 -9.28 11.23
N VAL A 764 22.93 -10.30 11.48
CA VAL A 764 23.06 -11.61 10.81
C VAL A 764 22.12 -11.68 9.62
N SER A 765 22.65 -11.97 8.43
CA SER A 765 21.81 -12.11 7.24
C SER A 765 21.20 -13.52 7.14
N ILE A 766 19.93 -13.62 6.78
CA ILE A 766 19.21 -14.89 6.61
C ILE A 766 19.79 -15.78 5.50
N PRO A 767 20.34 -15.26 4.39
CA PRO A 767 21.10 -16.07 3.44
C PRO A 767 22.30 -16.78 4.09
N GLU A 768 22.99 -16.13 5.05
CA GLU A 768 24.07 -16.77 5.81
C GLU A 768 23.52 -17.82 6.81
N LEU A 769 22.38 -17.56 7.43
CA LEU A 769 21.71 -18.52 8.31
C LEU A 769 21.26 -19.76 7.55
N SER A 770 20.59 -19.59 6.40
CA SER A 770 20.14 -20.69 5.54
C SER A 770 21.30 -21.48 4.94
N ALA A 771 22.38 -20.82 4.51
CA ALA A 771 23.61 -21.49 4.11
C ALA A 771 24.22 -22.32 5.25
N SER A 772 24.21 -21.78 6.48
CA SER A 772 24.70 -22.48 7.68
C SER A 772 23.85 -23.69 8.05
N LEU A 773 22.53 -23.62 7.85
CA LEU A 773 21.61 -24.76 8.03
C LEU A 773 21.92 -25.88 7.02
N VAL A 774 22.16 -25.52 5.76
CA VAL A 774 22.50 -26.49 4.69
C VAL A 774 23.87 -27.11 4.91
N ASP A 775 24.89 -26.33 5.27
CA ASP A 775 26.26 -26.82 5.55
C ASP A 775 26.29 -27.85 6.69
N ARG A 776 25.46 -27.63 7.71
CA ARG A 776 25.31 -28.56 8.84
C ARG A 776 24.37 -29.74 8.56
N GLY A 777 23.86 -29.86 7.33
CA GLY A 777 23.00 -30.97 6.90
C GLY A 777 21.60 -30.95 7.53
N ILE A 778 21.15 -29.80 8.06
CA ILE A 778 19.85 -29.63 8.67
C ILE A 778 18.80 -29.48 7.57
N ARG A 779 17.81 -30.37 7.55
CA ARG A 779 16.69 -30.33 6.59
C ARG A 779 15.48 -29.68 7.25
N ILE A 780 14.91 -28.69 6.58
CA ILE A 780 13.75 -27.92 7.03
C ILE A 780 12.60 -28.07 6.03
N ILE A 781 11.36 -27.96 6.51
CA ILE A 781 10.14 -27.96 5.69
C ILE A 781 9.80 -26.53 5.29
N ALA A 782 9.78 -25.63 6.28
CA ALA A 782 9.46 -24.22 6.10
C ALA A 782 10.32 -23.35 7.04
N ILE A 783 10.54 -22.12 6.61
CA ILE A 783 11.15 -21.05 7.41
C ILE A 783 10.26 -19.82 7.26
N MET A 784 9.84 -19.26 8.39
CA MET A 784 9.15 -17.98 8.46
C MET A 784 10.14 -16.97 9.01
N ASP A 785 10.46 -15.96 8.20
CA ASP A 785 11.35 -14.87 8.56
C ASP A 785 10.55 -13.57 8.73
N VAL A 786 10.58 -13.04 9.95
CA VAL A 786 9.89 -11.79 10.27
C VAL A 786 10.53 -10.59 9.58
N GLU A 787 11.86 -10.58 9.40
CA GLU A 787 12.51 -9.46 8.72
C GLU A 787 12.14 -9.41 7.24
N GLU A 788 12.09 -10.56 6.55
CA GLU A 788 11.57 -10.66 5.19
C GLU A 788 10.10 -10.23 5.11
N GLU A 789 9.23 -10.70 6.02
CA GLU A 789 7.83 -10.26 6.05
C GLU A 789 7.71 -8.75 6.29
N LEU A 790 8.53 -8.18 7.18
CA LEU A 790 8.60 -6.74 7.40
C LEU A 790 9.13 -5.99 6.18
N TYR A 791 10.11 -6.55 5.46
CA TYR A 791 10.62 -5.96 4.21
C TYR A 791 9.56 -6.00 3.11
N ARG A 792 8.84 -7.12 2.96
CA ARG A 792 7.69 -7.26 2.05
C ARG A 792 6.60 -6.26 2.40
N PHE A 793 6.27 -6.11 3.69
CA PHE A 793 5.29 -5.16 4.19
C PHE A 793 5.69 -3.69 3.96
N LYS A 794 6.93 -3.30 4.30
CA LYS A 794 7.42 -1.93 4.11
C LYS A 794 7.43 -1.52 2.64
N ASN A 795 7.71 -2.49 1.77
CA ASN A 795 7.71 -2.26 0.34
C ASN A 795 6.36 -2.56 -0.34
N ASP A 796 5.31 -2.90 0.42
CA ASP A 796 3.96 -3.05 -0.10
C ASP A 796 3.53 -1.70 -0.72
N PRO A 797 3.20 -1.67 -2.02
CA PRO A 797 2.74 -0.48 -2.71
C PRO A 797 1.54 0.20 -2.03
N PHE A 798 0.69 -0.57 -1.35
CA PHE A 798 -0.43 -0.03 -0.57
C PHE A 798 0.05 0.82 0.61
N GLN A 799 1.08 0.37 1.34
CA GLN A 799 1.68 1.13 2.44
C GLN A 799 2.40 2.37 1.94
N LEU A 800 3.15 2.21 0.84
CA LEU A 800 3.83 3.32 0.18
C LEU A 800 2.83 4.39 -0.29
N ALA A 801 1.65 3.99 -0.78
CA ALA A 801 0.58 4.90 -1.16
C ALA A 801 0.11 5.73 0.04
N ILE A 802 -0.20 5.11 1.18
CA ILE A 802 -0.68 5.81 2.38
C ILE A 802 0.38 6.79 2.90
N GLY A 803 1.62 6.32 3.08
CA GLY A 803 2.73 7.14 3.59
C GLY A 803 3.08 8.29 2.64
N GLY A 804 3.11 8.03 1.34
CA GLY A 804 3.39 9.02 0.31
C GLY A 804 2.29 10.07 0.19
N VAL A 805 1.00 9.70 0.26
CA VAL A 805 -0.08 10.70 0.23
C VAL A 805 -0.14 11.54 1.52
N MET A 806 0.13 10.96 2.69
CA MET A 806 0.27 11.73 3.94
C MET A 806 1.39 12.76 3.85
N THR A 807 2.53 12.37 3.28
CA THR A 807 3.67 13.26 3.03
C THR A 807 3.34 14.34 1.99
N LEU A 808 2.70 13.94 0.88
CA LEU A 808 2.24 14.85 -0.17
C LEU A 808 1.28 15.90 0.39
N GLY A 809 0.28 15.46 1.15
CA GLY A 809 -0.71 16.33 1.79
C GLY A 809 -0.05 17.34 2.73
N PHE A 810 0.91 16.91 3.54
CA PHE A 810 1.67 17.81 4.40
C PHE A 810 2.52 18.81 3.61
N LEU A 811 3.29 18.36 2.60
CA LEU A 811 4.10 19.25 1.76
C LEU A 811 3.23 20.26 1.00
N ILE A 812 2.06 19.84 0.50
CA ILE A 812 1.06 20.73 -0.09
C ILE A 812 0.61 21.79 0.94
N CYS A 813 0.24 21.37 2.15
CA CYS A 813 -0.16 22.27 3.24
C CYS A 813 0.95 23.25 3.61
N MET A 814 2.19 22.80 3.62
CA MET A 814 3.35 23.62 3.91
C MET A 814 3.56 24.67 2.80
N MET A 815 3.56 24.26 1.53
CA MET A 815 3.75 25.15 0.39
C MET A 815 2.65 26.21 0.31
N ILE A 816 1.39 25.80 0.43
CA ILE A 816 0.27 26.75 0.38
C ILE A 816 0.31 27.70 1.57
N SER A 817 0.64 27.22 2.77
CA SER A 817 0.84 28.10 3.92
C SER A 817 1.99 29.07 3.70
N MET A 818 3.12 28.63 3.15
CA MET A 818 4.27 29.50 2.85
C MET A 818 3.89 30.63 1.90
N PHE A 819 3.26 30.31 0.76
CA PHE A 819 2.86 31.31 -0.22
C PHE A 819 1.75 32.22 0.33
N GLY A 820 0.75 31.64 1.00
CA GLY A 820 -0.36 32.40 1.57
C GLY A 820 0.09 33.37 2.66
N PHE A 821 1.02 32.93 3.52
CA PHE A 821 1.65 33.74 4.55
C PHE A 821 2.46 34.89 3.95
N LEU A 822 3.32 34.60 2.98
CA LEU A 822 4.17 35.58 2.29
C LEU A 822 3.33 36.64 1.56
N LEU A 823 2.28 36.20 0.85
CA LEU A 823 1.32 37.07 0.16
C LEU A 823 0.61 38.02 1.13
N PHE A 824 0.10 37.49 2.23
CA PHE A 824 -0.52 38.34 3.25
C PHE A 824 0.48 39.36 3.78
N TRP A 825 1.70 38.94 4.09
CA TRP A 825 2.71 39.81 4.69
C TRP A 825 3.06 41.00 3.81
N ILE A 826 3.29 40.74 2.52
CA ILE A 826 3.49 41.77 1.51
C ILE A 826 2.31 42.75 1.49
N MET A 827 1.08 42.24 1.54
CA MET A 827 -0.14 43.06 1.50
C MET A 827 -0.36 43.86 2.80
N SER A 828 -0.08 43.25 3.96
CA SER A 828 -0.21 43.87 5.27
C SER A 828 0.77 45.03 5.43
N LEU A 829 2.02 44.87 4.99
CA LEU A 829 3.02 45.94 4.94
C LEU A 829 2.52 47.14 4.13
N HIS A 830 1.94 46.88 2.95
CA HIS A 830 1.49 47.94 2.06
C HIS A 830 0.31 48.74 2.66
N ASN A 831 -0.66 48.05 3.25
CA ASN A 831 -1.80 48.70 3.93
C ASN A 831 -1.37 49.54 5.14
N ARG A 832 -0.17 49.30 5.68
CA ARG A 832 0.37 49.98 6.88
C ARG A 832 1.48 50.96 6.58
N GLN A 833 1.79 51.18 5.30
CA GLN A 833 2.85 52.09 4.89
C GLN A 833 2.60 53.52 5.43
N LEU A 834 1.35 53.96 5.49
CA LEU A 834 0.97 55.25 6.08
C LEU A 834 1.20 55.28 7.59
N GLN A 835 0.79 54.24 8.33
CA GLN A 835 1.01 54.14 9.78
C GLN A 835 2.51 54.16 10.13
N ILE A 836 3.31 53.40 9.37
CA ILE A 836 4.77 53.36 9.52
C ILE A 836 5.38 54.73 9.17
N GLY A 837 4.86 55.41 8.14
CA GLY A 837 5.27 56.76 7.76
C GLY A 837 5.02 57.78 8.87
N VAL A 838 3.85 57.76 9.50
CA VAL A 838 3.49 58.65 10.63
C VAL A 838 4.37 58.36 11.85
N MET A 839 4.55 57.09 12.23
CA MET A 839 5.41 56.73 13.37
C MET A 839 6.88 57.12 13.14
N SER A 840 7.37 56.98 11.90
CA SER A 840 8.70 57.45 11.52
C SER A 840 8.81 58.98 11.56
N ALA A 841 7.75 59.71 11.18
CA ALA A 841 7.71 61.17 11.25
C ALA A 841 7.67 61.68 12.71
N MET A 842 7.07 60.91 13.62
CA MET A 842 7.08 61.16 15.07
C MET A 842 8.42 60.83 15.75
N GLY A 843 9.44 60.40 15.00
CA GLY A 843 10.79 60.17 15.52
C GLY A 843 11.07 58.73 16.00
N MET A 844 10.21 57.75 15.70
CA MET A 844 10.47 56.37 16.07
C MET A 844 11.67 55.80 15.29
N PRO A 845 12.71 55.27 15.97
CA PRO A 845 13.89 54.72 15.29
C PRO A 845 13.53 53.45 14.50
N ARG A 846 14.21 53.23 13.37
CA ARG A 846 13.96 52.08 12.47
C ARG A 846 14.02 50.72 13.17
N GLY A 847 14.90 50.58 14.16
CA GLY A 847 15.00 49.36 14.98
C GLY A 847 13.75 49.08 15.82
N GLN A 848 13.08 50.12 16.34
CA GLN A 848 11.81 49.96 17.08
C GLN A 848 10.64 49.64 16.15
N LEU A 849 10.60 50.22 14.95
CA LEU A 849 9.61 49.86 13.93
C LEU A 849 9.78 48.40 13.49
N PHE A 850 11.01 47.95 13.30
CA PHE A 850 11.33 46.56 12.99
C PHE A 850 10.94 45.61 14.12
N ALA A 851 11.34 45.93 15.36
CA ALA A 851 10.98 45.16 16.55
C ALA A 851 9.47 45.08 16.74
N MET A 852 8.73 46.16 16.42
CA MET A 852 7.28 46.18 16.49
C MET A 852 6.67 45.14 15.54
N LEU A 853 7.16 45.10 14.31
CA LEU A 853 6.66 44.19 13.30
C LEU A 853 7.06 42.74 13.60
N LEU A 854 8.30 42.50 14.04
CA LEU A 854 8.77 41.17 14.44
C LEU A 854 7.93 40.63 15.61
N MET A 855 7.69 41.44 16.64
CA MET A 855 6.87 41.04 17.79
C MET A 855 5.41 40.80 17.42
N GLU A 856 4.85 41.56 16.49
CA GLU A 856 3.51 41.29 15.94
C GLU A 856 3.45 39.94 15.22
N GLN A 857 4.44 39.66 14.37
CA GLN A 857 4.50 38.38 13.66
C GLN A 857 4.74 37.22 14.61
N LEU A 858 5.57 37.41 15.63
CA LEU A 858 5.79 36.39 16.66
C LEU A 858 4.51 36.13 17.46
N LEU A 859 3.79 37.16 17.90
CA LEU A 859 2.53 37.02 18.65
C LEU A 859 1.43 36.33 17.83
N THR A 860 1.43 36.52 16.51
CA THR A 860 0.39 35.97 15.62
C THR A 860 0.74 34.58 15.10
N SER A 861 1.96 34.39 14.58
CA SER A 861 2.43 33.10 14.06
C SER A 861 2.68 32.08 15.17
N ALA A 862 3.31 32.46 16.29
CA ALA A 862 3.53 31.53 17.41
C ALA A 862 2.20 31.11 18.05
N ALA A 863 1.24 32.03 18.17
CA ALA A 863 -0.10 31.67 18.62
C ALA A 863 -0.80 30.72 17.65
N ALA A 864 -0.64 30.91 16.34
CA ALA A 864 -1.20 30.00 15.35
C ALA A 864 -0.56 28.61 15.41
N VAL A 865 0.77 28.52 15.54
CA VAL A 865 1.48 27.24 15.72
C VAL A 865 1.05 26.56 17.02
N LEU A 866 0.91 27.29 18.12
CA LEU A 866 0.46 26.75 19.41
C LEU A 866 -0.98 26.23 19.31
N ILE A 867 -1.91 27.03 18.76
CA ILE A 867 -3.29 26.62 18.54
C ILE A 867 -3.35 25.40 17.59
N GLY A 868 -2.55 25.40 16.53
CA GLY A 868 -2.42 24.28 15.59
C GLY A 868 -1.91 23.01 16.26
N THR A 869 -0.93 23.13 17.14
CA THR A 869 -0.37 22.01 17.91
C THR A 869 -1.41 21.43 18.87
N ILE A 870 -2.11 22.29 19.62
CA ILE A 870 -3.22 21.85 20.52
C ILE A 870 -4.30 21.15 19.69
N THR A 871 -4.73 21.78 18.60
CA THR A 871 -5.76 21.23 17.71
C THR A 871 -5.33 19.88 17.16
N GLY A 872 -4.10 19.78 16.64
CA GLY A 872 -3.52 18.54 16.12
C GLY A 872 -3.43 17.42 17.15
N ILE A 873 -2.97 17.70 18.38
CA ILE A 873 -2.87 16.70 19.45
C ILE A 873 -4.26 16.17 19.82
N VAL A 874 -5.23 17.08 19.96
CA VAL A 874 -6.62 16.70 20.29
C VAL A 874 -7.23 15.88 19.15
N THR A 875 -7.06 16.29 17.89
CA THR A 875 -7.51 15.52 16.73
C THR A 875 -6.86 14.14 16.70
N THR A 876 -5.55 14.06 16.90
CA THR A 876 -4.78 12.81 16.88
C THR A 876 -5.33 11.81 17.90
N ARG A 877 -5.48 12.23 19.16
CA ARG A 877 -6.01 11.36 20.23
C ARG A 877 -7.45 10.91 20.00
N LEU A 878 -8.27 11.73 19.34
CA LEU A 878 -9.68 11.43 19.13
C LEU A 878 -9.95 10.57 17.89
N TYR A 879 -9.18 10.77 16.82
CA TYR A 879 -9.48 10.21 15.50
C TYR A 879 -8.50 9.16 15.02
N VAL A 880 -7.22 9.18 15.41
CA VAL A 880 -6.27 8.12 15.00
C VAL A 880 -6.69 6.72 15.48
N PRO A 881 -7.27 6.51 16.68
CA PRO A 881 -7.78 5.19 17.07
C PRO A 881 -8.84 4.65 16.10
N MET A 882 -9.55 5.52 15.37
CA MET A 882 -10.59 5.08 14.44
C MET A 882 -10.03 4.35 13.21
N PHE A 883 -8.73 4.49 12.90
CA PHE A 883 -8.10 3.69 11.84
C PHE A 883 -8.13 2.20 12.12
N GLN A 884 -8.40 1.77 13.37
CA GLN A 884 -8.69 0.38 13.68
C GLN A 884 -9.79 -0.22 12.78
N MET A 885 -10.80 0.57 12.39
CA MET A 885 -11.88 0.12 11.50
C MET A 885 -11.40 -0.23 10.09
N SER A 886 -10.24 0.29 9.68
CA SER A 886 -9.66 0.01 8.38
C SER A 886 -9.01 -1.37 8.30
N PHE A 887 -8.88 -2.07 9.44
CA PHE A 887 -8.32 -3.40 9.55
C PHE A 887 -9.40 -4.41 9.98
N ASP A 888 -9.30 -5.65 9.49
CA ASP A 888 -10.17 -6.74 9.94
C ASP A 888 -10.10 -6.94 11.45
N ALA A 889 -11.22 -7.30 12.09
CA ALA A 889 -11.23 -7.53 13.55
C ALA A 889 -10.24 -8.63 13.97
N ASN A 890 -10.02 -9.60 13.07
CA ASN A 890 -9.02 -10.65 13.21
C ASN A 890 -7.58 -10.12 13.12
N ASP A 891 -7.34 -8.99 12.47
CA ASP A 891 -6.01 -8.41 12.26
C ASP A 891 -5.68 -7.29 13.26
N GLN A 892 -6.55 -7.04 14.25
CA GLN A 892 -6.42 -5.98 15.26
C GLN A 892 -5.65 -6.39 16.53
N ILE A 893 -4.79 -7.41 16.43
CA ILE A 893 -3.97 -7.89 17.55
C ILE A 893 -2.50 -7.76 17.18
N PRO A 894 -1.66 -7.14 18.03
CA PRO A 894 -1.97 -6.54 19.34
C PRO A 894 -2.93 -5.34 19.29
N PRO A 895 -3.62 -4.98 20.41
CA PRO A 895 -4.56 -3.87 20.44
C PRO A 895 -3.89 -2.59 19.97
N PHE A 896 -4.57 -1.90 19.05
CA PHE A 896 -4.01 -0.77 18.34
C PHE A 896 -3.83 0.43 19.26
N GLU A 897 -2.58 0.89 19.40
CA GLU A 897 -2.23 2.06 20.20
C GLU A 897 -1.86 3.24 19.32
N VAL A 898 -2.25 4.45 19.74
CA VAL A 898 -1.85 5.68 19.05
C VAL A 898 -0.42 6.01 19.43
N ILE A 899 0.47 6.03 18.43
CA ILE A 899 1.88 6.29 18.66
C ILE A 899 2.22 7.71 18.20
N ALA A 900 2.90 8.42 19.10
CA ALA A 900 3.33 9.80 18.91
C ALA A 900 4.84 9.87 19.14
N ASP A 901 5.62 9.81 18.06
CA ASP A 901 7.07 9.91 18.12
C ASP A 901 7.51 11.39 18.34
N PRO A 902 8.27 11.70 19.40
CA PRO A 902 8.83 13.04 19.61
C PRO A 902 9.62 13.59 18.41
N GLN A 903 10.25 12.73 17.61
CA GLN A 903 11.01 13.16 16.43
C GLN A 903 10.11 13.79 15.37
N ASP A 904 8.93 13.23 15.12
CA ASP A 904 7.97 13.76 14.14
C ASP A 904 7.47 15.14 14.56
N PHE A 905 7.19 15.31 15.86
CA PHE A 905 6.83 16.62 16.43
C PHE A 905 7.96 17.62 16.21
N MET A 906 9.20 17.24 16.51
CA MET A 906 10.35 18.13 16.37
C MET A 906 10.57 18.54 14.91
N GLN A 907 10.51 17.61 13.96
CA GLN A 907 10.65 17.90 12.53
C GLN A 907 9.58 18.90 12.06
N LEU A 908 8.31 18.68 12.42
CA LEU A 908 7.21 19.58 12.06
C LEU A 908 7.42 21.00 12.61
N HIS A 909 7.86 21.13 13.86
CA HIS A 909 8.17 22.45 14.45
C HIS A 909 9.37 23.12 13.77
N ILE A 910 10.41 22.36 13.39
CA ILE A 910 11.57 22.88 12.64
C ILE A 910 11.12 23.41 11.27
N PHE A 911 10.30 22.66 10.53
CA PHE A 911 9.78 23.10 9.23
C PHE A 911 8.91 24.36 9.36
N MET A 912 8.04 24.42 10.37
CA MET A 912 7.22 25.60 10.64
C MET A 912 8.06 26.81 11.04
N PHE A 913 9.09 26.61 11.85
CA PHE A 913 10.04 27.67 12.21
C PHE A 913 10.80 28.18 10.99
N ALA A 914 11.30 27.28 10.13
CA ALA A 914 11.98 27.64 8.89
C ALA A 914 11.08 28.45 7.95
N LEU A 915 9.81 28.06 7.80
CA LEU A 915 8.81 28.77 7.02
C LEU A 915 8.60 30.21 7.55
N ILE A 916 8.39 30.37 8.85
CA ILE A 916 8.23 31.68 9.49
C ILE A 916 9.51 32.52 9.34
N PHE A 917 10.67 31.90 9.51
CA PHE A 917 11.97 32.56 9.40
C PHE A 917 12.23 33.09 7.98
N VAL A 918 11.96 32.30 6.95
CA VAL A 918 12.02 32.75 5.55
C VAL A 918 11.06 33.91 5.30
N GLY A 919 9.83 33.82 5.81
CA GLY A 919 8.88 34.93 5.77
C GLY A 919 9.46 36.21 6.40
N LEU A 920 10.06 36.10 7.59
CA LEU A 920 10.70 37.20 8.34
C LEU A 920 11.83 37.84 7.55
N ILE A 921 12.67 37.06 6.89
CA ILE A 921 13.75 37.59 6.03
C ILE A 921 13.17 38.40 4.87
N VAL A 922 12.17 37.87 4.16
CA VAL A 922 11.53 38.55 3.03
C VAL A 922 10.91 39.87 3.49
N LEU A 923 10.20 39.86 4.62
CA LEU A 923 9.57 41.04 5.19
C LEU A 923 10.59 42.10 5.65
N SER A 924 11.67 41.66 6.30
CA SER A 924 12.78 42.53 6.72
C SER A 924 13.38 43.24 5.50
N SER A 925 13.65 42.50 4.44
CA SER A 925 14.20 43.03 3.17
C SER A 925 13.28 44.06 2.51
N LEU A 926 11.97 43.82 2.53
CA LEU A 926 10.98 44.75 1.99
C LEU A 926 10.89 46.05 2.81
N LEU A 927 10.96 45.96 4.14
CA LEU A 927 10.84 47.11 5.03
C LEU A 927 12.03 48.08 4.89
N VAL A 928 13.25 47.55 4.72
CA VAL A 928 14.46 48.36 4.50
C VAL A 928 14.36 49.20 3.21
N LYS A 929 13.62 48.73 2.21
CA LYS A 929 13.48 49.42 0.91
C LYS A 929 12.45 50.57 0.92
N ILE A 930 11.65 50.72 1.98
CA ILE A 930 10.62 51.76 2.06
C ILE A 930 11.26 53.13 2.36
N LYS A 931 11.15 54.07 1.43
CA LYS A 931 11.64 55.45 1.59
C LYS A 931 10.60 56.30 2.34
N ILE A 932 10.98 56.83 3.50
CA ILE A 932 10.11 57.57 4.44
C ILE A 932 9.37 58.75 3.78
N HIS A 933 10.03 59.51 2.89
CA HIS A 933 9.42 60.65 2.21
C HIS A 933 8.30 60.28 1.23
N GLN A 934 8.28 59.04 0.71
CA GLN A 934 7.21 58.55 -0.17
C GLN A 934 5.99 58.09 0.63
N ALA A 935 6.19 57.58 1.85
CA ALA A 935 5.13 57.07 2.71
C ALA A 935 4.19 58.18 3.24
N ILE A 936 4.72 59.39 3.46
CA ILE A 936 3.94 60.54 3.96
C ILE A 936 3.10 61.15 2.84
N LYS A 937 3.62 61.19 1.60
CA LYS A 937 2.91 61.74 0.43
C LYS A 937 1.70 60.91 0.00
N LEU A 938 1.68 59.62 0.33
CA LEU A 938 0.58 58.68 0.06
C LEU A 938 -0.66 58.87 0.94
N GLY A 939 -0.59 59.69 2.00
CA GLY A 939 -1.74 59.99 2.85
C GLY A 939 -2.64 61.14 2.35
N GLU A 940 -2.18 61.89 1.35
CA GLU A 940 -2.90 63.03 0.77
C GLU A 940 -3.68 62.69 -0.52
N ASP A 941 -3.40 61.54 -1.16
CA ASP A 941 -4.08 61.01 -2.36
C ASP A 941 -5.05 59.86 -2.00
#